data_AF-A0A0G1YNE4-F1
#
_entry.id   AF-A0A0G1YNE4-F1
#
_cell.length_a   1.000
_cell.length_b   1.000
_cell.length_c   1.000
_cell.angle_alpha   90.00
_cell.angle_beta   90.00
_cell.angle_gamma   90.00
#
_symmetry.space_group_name_H-M   'P 1'
#
loop_
_entity.id
_entity.type
_entity.pdbx_description
1 polymer ?
#
loop_
_entity_poly.entity_id
_entity_poly.type
_entity_poly.pdbx_seq_one_letter_code
_entity_poly.pdbx_strand_id
1 'polypeptide(L)'
;MIAKELTDYIEAAKKAGQSTEQIRAALLGVGWQEADVATAVETTPAVTIPPISTPVPAPTSTPVSAPMQESVLGGQSVYSPSATVSSPRHSVESAVVTPQTPYVEQSVYPAFRAPASWSLPASSGPSKVTGGNSPVTTMPPPSGKHSVAFFAAIVTGIAVLLAGTAFAAFMLWPADPNKVLAEAFVNETRITSGVVSLAGTLEVSGKGVESFPGTEAGKPLRVTLKTDGKVEVVASTTKADMTIHLAVGENGMSPMSMDLGVRSIGDILYLKIIQLPSLISMFLPGLGSYANKWILIDPKKLPEALSNDMMNINIETDIDVTDKTKNDLFIKKVVAFVQEHKPIVVSEELPDEKVGGVNAYHYALHIDKEGLKKFSLATIQEAARVYQSDPKITSDSVKEAEMEIEKIFSDPAFDALLKDTSMEIWISKKEHFVTRVKVDGSFDPRALDSNANDAITKISFSIDGVSTDQNKPMNITAPGSSIPAEEVISGLSGDALGNARTKASDAAIKANLSSIRPQAEIFYDAHNDSYGPILYAAKAGQCPKNGGTSIFYKDSGIRNALTDIMKNNGGKTITCATGRSSGKSSQGKGGATQSYAVSSPLVAEEGTSYCVDSSGATMQGVATLQGSVAKCIPQKVVSPPALPF
;
A
#
# COMPACT_ATOMS: atom_id res chain seq x y z
N MET A 1 -40.20 7.30 -8.15
CA MET A 1 -39.87 7.82 -6.81
C MET A 1 -38.36 7.81 -6.72
N ILE A 2 -37.73 8.96 -6.47
CA ILE A 2 -36.27 9.06 -6.36
C ILE A 2 -35.88 8.47 -5.01
N ALA A 3 -34.89 7.55 -5.00
CA ALA A 3 -34.42 6.95 -3.76
C ALA A 3 -33.79 8.03 -2.87
N LYS A 4 -34.17 8.10 -1.59
CA LYS A 4 -33.65 9.10 -0.63
C LYS A 4 -32.12 9.08 -0.56
N GLU A 5 -31.54 7.89 -0.69
CA GLU A 5 -30.08 7.67 -0.71
C GLU A 5 -29.39 8.38 -1.88
N LEU A 6 -30.05 8.46 -3.05
CA LEU A 6 -29.53 9.15 -4.23
C LEU A 6 -29.49 10.66 -3.99
N THR A 7 -30.56 11.23 -3.39
CA THR A 7 -30.64 12.65 -3.08
C THR A 7 -29.65 13.05 -1.97
N ASP A 8 -29.51 12.24 -0.93
CA ASP A 8 -28.56 12.47 0.18
C ASP A 8 -27.10 12.46 -0.33
N TYR A 9 -26.77 11.54 -1.24
CA TYR A 9 -25.44 11.47 -1.86
C TYR A 9 -25.14 12.70 -2.72
N ILE A 10 -26.10 13.12 -3.57
CA ILE A 10 -25.94 14.30 -4.44
C ILE A 10 -25.75 15.56 -3.59
N GLU A 11 -26.48 15.70 -2.47
CA GLU A 11 -26.33 16.84 -1.57
C GLU A 11 -24.96 16.88 -0.88
N ALA A 12 -24.48 15.73 -0.38
CA ALA A 12 -23.16 15.62 0.23
C ALA A 12 -22.03 15.91 -0.78
N ALA A 13 -22.15 15.39 -2.00
CA ALA A 13 -21.18 15.60 -3.06
C ALA A 13 -21.12 17.06 -3.54
N LYS A 14 -22.28 17.73 -3.66
CA LYS A 14 -22.34 19.17 -3.95
C LYS A 14 -21.73 20.01 -2.83
N LYS A 15 -21.91 19.64 -1.55
CA LYS A 15 -21.26 20.31 -0.40
C LYS A 15 -19.74 20.13 -0.39
N ALA A 16 -19.25 19.01 -0.92
CA ALA A 16 -17.82 18.73 -1.09
C ALA A 16 -17.20 19.43 -2.32
N GLY A 17 -17.98 20.24 -3.07
CA GLY A 17 -17.49 21.00 -4.22
C GLY A 17 -17.35 20.19 -5.51
N GLN A 18 -17.94 19.00 -5.59
CA GLN A 18 -17.90 18.19 -6.82
C GLN A 18 -18.82 18.80 -7.89
N SER A 19 -18.37 18.78 -9.16
CA SER A 19 -19.19 19.25 -10.27
C SER A 19 -20.33 18.27 -10.56
N THR A 20 -21.40 18.77 -11.17
CA THR A 20 -22.56 17.96 -11.55
C THR A 20 -22.18 16.78 -12.45
N GLU A 21 -21.20 16.97 -13.34
CA GLU A 21 -20.66 15.95 -14.24
C GLU A 21 -19.90 14.87 -13.46
N GLN A 22 -19.13 15.24 -12.43
CA GLN A 22 -18.42 14.29 -11.56
C GLN A 22 -19.40 13.43 -10.76
N ILE A 23 -20.45 14.06 -10.22
CA ILE A 23 -21.51 13.37 -9.47
C ILE A 23 -22.24 12.38 -10.38
N ARG A 24 -22.55 12.78 -11.61
CA ARG A 24 -23.20 11.92 -12.62
C ARG A 24 -22.33 10.73 -12.98
N ALA A 25 -21.05 10.96 -13.29
CA ALA A 25 -20.11 9.90 -13.64
C ALA A 25 -19.93 8.89 -12.50
N ALA A 26 -19.83 9.35 -11.25
CA ALA A 26 -19.72 8.48 -10.08
C ALA A 26 -20.97 7.61 -9.88
N LEU A 27 -22.17 8.17 -10.05
CA LEU A 27 -23.43 7.45 -9.86
C LEU A 27 -23.68 6.42 -10.98
N LEU A 28 -23.37 6.76 -12.23
CA LEU A 28 -23.45 5.80 -13.34
C LEU A 28 -22.40 4.68 -13.20
N GLY A 29 -21.21 5.00 -12.71
CA GLY A 29 -20.13 4.02 -12.47
C GLY A 29 -20.47 2.95 -11.45
N VAL A 30 -21.39 3.24 -10.51
CA VAL A 30 -21.90 2.27 -9.52
C VAL A 30 -23.25 1.66 -9.90
N GLY A 31 -23.73 1.90 -11.13
CA GLY A 31 -24.88 1.21 -11.72
C GLY A 31 -26.24 1.89 -11.54
N TRP A 32 -26.29 3.18 -11.15
CA TRP A 32 -27.54 3.93 -11.16
C TRP A 32 -28.03 4.18 -12.60
N GLN A 33 -29.35 4.21 -12.79
CA GLN A 33 -29.94 4.48 -14.10
C GLN A 33 -29.88 5.97 -14.44
N GLU A 34 -29.49 6.30 -15.67
CA GLU A 34 -29.33 7.69 -16.16
C GLU A 34 -30.59 8.54 -15.93
N ALA A 35 -31.78 7.95 -16.11
CA ALA A 35 -33.05 8.63 -15.92
C ALA A 35 -33.27 9.06 -14.45
N ASP A 36 -32.86 8.23 -13.49
CA ASP A 36 -32.99 8.51 -12.06
C ASP A 36 -31.96 9.54 -11.60
N VAL A 37 -30.72 9.45 -12.12
CA VAL A 37 -29.64 10.41 -11.83
C VAL A 37 -29.97 11.79 -12.38
N ALA A 38 -30.43 11.88 -13.63
CA ALA A 38 -30.82 13.15 -14.25
C ALA A 38 -31.94 13.85 -13.45
N THR A 39 -32.98 13.10 -13.08
CA THR A 39 -34.10 13.64 -12.30
C THR A 39 -33.67 14.07 -10.89
N ALA A 40 -32.78 13.31 -10.23
CA ALA A 40 -32.30 13.64 -8.88
C ALA A 40 -31.36 14.85 -8.85
N VAL A 41 -30.53 15.01 -9.87
CA VAL A 41 -29.62 16.15 -10.01
C VAL A 41 -30.37 17.45 -10.25
N GLU A 42 -31.44 17.42 -11.07
CA GLU A 42 -32.29 18.58 -11.36
C GLU A 42 -33.17 18.98 -10.18
N THR A 43 -33.63 18.02 -9.39
CA THR A 43 -34.52 18.26 -8.23
C THR A 43 -33.77 18.65 -6.97
N THR A 44 -32.43 18.51 -6.93
CA THR A 44 -31.61 18.90 -5.78
C THR A 44 -31.09 20.34 -5.95
N PRO A 45 -31.58 21.33 -5.18
CA PRO A 45 -31.23 22.74 -5.37
C PRO A 45 -29.74 23.01 -5.19
N ALA A 46 -29.22 23.99 -5.94
CA ALA A 46 -27.82 24.41 -5.82
C ALA A 46 -27.56 25.04 -4.45
N VAL A 47 -26.48 24.65 -3.77
CA VAL A 47 -26.06 25.25 -2.51
C VAL A 47 -25.52 26.65 -2.82
N THR A 48 -26.27 27.70 -2.46
CA THR A 48 -25.79 29.08 -2.52
C THR A 48 -24.78 29.32 -1.41
N ILE A 49 -23.49 29.38 -1.77
CA ILE A 49 -22.44 29.82 -0.85
C ILE A 49 -22.60 31.35 -0.67
N PRO A 50 -22.76 31.88 0.55
CA PRO A 50 -22.85 33.32 0.76
C PRO A 50 -21.52 34.01 0.37
N PRO A 51 -21.56 35.21 -0.23
CA PRO A 51 -20.37 35.92 -0.62
C PRO A 51 -19.53 36.32 0.59
N ILE A 52 -18.21 36.13 0.47
CA ILE A 52 -17.20 36.57 1.43
C ILE A 52 -17.33 38.09 1.62
N SER A 53 -17.72 38.53 2.81
CA SER A 53 -17.74 39.95 3.17
C SER A 53 -16.30 40.44 3.32
N THR A 54 -15.94 41.50 2.59
CA THR A 54 -14.68 42.22 2.77
C THR A 54 -14.63 42.89 4.15
N PRO A 55 -13.46 42.94 4.81
CA PRO A 55 -13.35 43.48 6.16
C PRO A 55 -13.47 45.01 6.14
N VAL A 56 -14.39 45.53 6.95
CA VAL A 56 -14.49 46.95 7.32
C VAL A 56 -13.39 47.26 8.33
N PRO A 57 -12.61 48.36 8.16
CA PRO A 57 -11.59 48.72 9.13
C PRO A 57 -12.23 49.22 10.43
N ALA A 58 -11.83 48.64 11.56
CA ALA A 58 -12.27 49.03 12.89
C ALA A 58 -11.58 50.34 13.35
N PRO A 59 -12.29 51.19 14.12
CA PRO A 59 -11.79 52.48 14.55
C PRO A 59 -10.83 52.38 15.74
N THR A 60 -9.89 53.32 15.77
CA THR A 60 -8.90 53.57 16.81
C THR A 60 -9.55 53.83 18.17
N SER A 61 -9.12 53.14 19.22
CA SER A 61 -9.20 53.65 20.59
C SER A 61 -8.05 53.15 21.47
N THR A 62 -7.60 54.06 22.32
CA THR A 62 -6.41 54.14 23.17
C THR A 62 -6.44 53.23 24.42
N PRO A 63 -5.30 53.06 25.13
CA PRO A 63 -5.06 51.94 26.03
C PRO A 63 -5.50 52.22 27.47
N VAL A 64 -5.88 51.17 28.20
CA VAL A 64 -5.91 51.17 29.66
C VAL A 64 -5.23 49.91 30.20
N SER A 65 -4.44 50.19 31.24
CA SER A 65 -3.48 49.42 32.01
C SER A 65 -3.96 48.14 32.68
N ALA A 66 -2.98 47.24 32.91
CA ALA A 66 -3.02 46.05 33.76
C ALA A 66 -3.41 46.33 35.23
N PRO A 67 -3.65 45.28 36.03
CA PRO A 67 -2.57 44.89 36.94
C PRO A 67 -2.35 43.37 37.14
N MET A 68 -1.18 43.12 37.72
CA MET A 68 -0.53 41.88 38.16
C MET A 68 -1.28 41.10 39.26
N GLN A 69 -0.99 39.80 39.35
CA GLN A 69 -0.71 39.02 40.58
C GLN A 69 -0.29 37.60 40.14
N GLU A 70 0.96 37.16 40.27
CA GLU A 70 1.78 36.80 41.45
C GLU A 70 1.49 35.39 42.02
N SER A 71 2.59 34.69 42.23
CA SER A 71 2.83 33.27 42.50
C SER A 71 2.27 32.72 43.81
N VAL A 72 2.12 31.39 43.92
CA VAL A 72 2.54 30.63 45.11
C VAL A 72 3.05 29.21 44.75
N LEU A 73 4.19 28.87 45.36
CA LEU A 73 4.90 27.59 45.40
C LEU A 73 4.29 26.55 46.37
N GLY A 74 4.62 25.27 46.13
CA GLY A 74 4.65 24.21 47.14
C GLY A 74 4.19 22.88 46.53
N GLY A 75 4.85 21.73 46.65
CA GLY A 75 5.96 21.28 47.47
C GLY A 75 5.75 19.78 47.77
N GLN A 76 6.85 19.02 47.86
CA GLN A 76 6.97 17.68 48.48
C GLN A 76 6.33 16.48 47.71
N SER A 77 6.79 15.22 47.77
CA SER A 77 7.92 14.53 48.42
C SER A 77 7.85 13.02 48.05
N VAL A 78 9.00 12.40 47.73
CA VAL A 78 9.50 11.05 48.12
C VAL A 78 8.58 9.81 47.98
N TYR A 79 9.02 8.79 47.22
CA TYR A 79 9.35 7.43 47.74
C TYR A 79 9.93 6.51 46.63
N SER A 80 11.00 5.79 46.99
CA SER A 80 11.53 4.59 46.33
C SER A 80 11.54 3.48 47.41
N PRO A 81 11.46 2.18 47.08
CA PRO A 81 12.73 1.44 46.99
C PRO A 81 12.76 0.24 46.02
N SER A 82 13.98 -0.24 45.81
CA SER A 82 14.43 -1.42 45.04
C SER A 82 13.91 -2.77 45.56
N ALA A 83 13.90 -3.78 44.67
CA ALA A 83 14.16 -5.17 45.05
C ALA A 83 14.85 -5.94 43.90
N THR A 84 15.95 -6.60 44.26
CA THR A 84 16.77 -7.53 43.47
C THR A 84 16.25 -8.95 43.68
N VAL A 85 16.07 -9.77 42.62
CA VAL A 85 16.01 -11.24 42.76
C VAL A 85 16.67 -11.93 41.55
N SER A 86 17.44 -12.95 41.89
CA SER A 86 18.34 -13.83 41.14
C SER A 86 17.68 -14.83 40.16
N SER A 87 18.48 -15.28 39.19
CA SER A 87 18.24 -16.40 38.25
C SER A 87 18.02 -17.77 38.92
N PRO A 88 17.60 -18.79 38.13
CA PRO A 88 18.58 -19.83 37.80
C PRO A 88 18.56 -20.32 36.33
N ARG A 89 19.68 -20.96 35.99
CA ARG A 89 20.04 -21.64 34.74
C ARG A 89 19.16 -22.86 34.46
N HIS A 90 18.90 -23.14 33.18
CA HIS A 90 18.85 -24.51 32.68
C HIS A 90 19.58 -24.63 31.33
N SER A 91 20.34 -25.71 31.25
CA SER A 91 21.25 -26.14 30.20
C SER A 91 20.75 -27.47 29.65
N VAL A 92 20.54 -27.55 28.34
CA VAL A 92 20.39 -28.77 27.51
C VAL A 92 20.62 -28.25 26.08
N GLU A 93 21.26 -28.88 25.09
CA GLU A 93 22.19 -30.00 24.92
C GLU A 93 22.44 -30.01 23.40
N SER A 94 23.68 -30.13 22.96
CA SER A 94 24.03 -30.04 21.54
C SER A 94 23.72 -31.36 20.82
N ALA A 95 22.94 -31.32 19.74
CA ALA A 95 22.83 -32.42 18.79
C ALA A 95 23.54 -32.07 17.49
N VAL A 96 24.62 -32.80 17.24
CA VAL A 96 25.42 -32.83 16.01
C VAL A 96 24.59 -33.48 14.90
N VAL A 97 24.41 -32.80 13.77
CA VAL A 97 23.91 -33.40 12.53
C VAL A 97 24.99 -33.28 11.46
N THR A 98 25.52 -34.43 11.07
CA THR A 98 26.44 -34.66 9.95
C THR A 98 25.81 -34.30 8.59
N PRO A 99 26.59 -33.75 7.64
CA PRO A 99 26.10 -33.40 6.31
C PRO A 99 26.01 -34.63 5.40
N GLN A 100 24.87 -34.83 4.75
CA GLN A 100 24.76 -35.75 3.61
C GLN A 100 25.02 -35.02 2.28
N THR A 101 25.87 -35.65 1.48
CA THR A 101 26.31 -35.27 0.14
C THR A 101 25.17 -35.27 -0.88
N PRO A 102 25.20 -34.40 -1.91
CA PRO A 102 24.16 -34.35 -2.94
C PRO A 102 24.30 -35.47 -3.97
N TYR A 103 23.19 -36.15 -4.23
CA TYR A 103 23.00 -37.06 -5.35
C TYR A 103 22.80 -36.24 -6.63
N VAL A 104 23.67 -36.46 -7.62
CA VAL A 104 23.59 -35.86 -8.96
C VAL A 104 22.80 -36.82 -9.84
N GLU A 105 21.60 -36.42 -10.25
CA GLU A 105 20.84 -37.14 -11.28
C GLU A 105 20.94 -36.37 -12.60
N GLN A 106 21.71 -36.95 -13.53
CA GLN A 106 21.80 -36.53 -14.92
C GLN A 106 20.49 -36.89 -15.63
N SER A 107 19.74 -35.91 -16.12
CA SER A 107 18.69 -36.15 -17.11
C SER A 107 19.11 -35.60 -18.47
N VAL A 108 19.09 -36.52 -19.42
CA VAL A 108 19.46 -36.37 -20.83
C VAL A 108 18.29 -35.73 -21.58
N TYR A 109 18.52 -34.60 -22.24
CA TYR A 109 17.56 -34.01 -23.18
C TYR A 109 17.62 -34.73 -24.54
N PRO A 110 16.50 -35.19 -25.12
CA PRO A 110 16.40 -35.40 -26.55
C PRO A 110 16.02 -34.10 -27.26
N ALA A 111 16.82 -33.74 -28.28
CA ALA A 111 16.56 -32.65 -29.20
C ALA A 111 15.24 -32.84 -29.94
N PHE A 112 14.39 -31.81 -29.97
CA PHE A 112 13.25 -31.74 -30.88
C PHE A 112 13.35 -30.53 -31.82
N ARG A 113 13.22 -30.85 -33.10
CA ARG A 113 13.31 -29.94 -34.25
C ARG A 113 12.07 -29.07 -34.38
N ALA A 114 12.30 -27.84 -34.84
CA ALA A 114 11.26 -26.90 -35.29
C ALA A 114 10.52 -27.39 -36.55
N PRO A 115 9.24 -26.98 -36.71
CA PRO A 115 8.67 -26.74 -38.02
C PRO A 115 8.49 -25.25 -38.30
N ALA A 116 8.65 -24.95 -39.58
CA ALA A 116 8.71 -23.64 -40.19
C ALA A 116 7.34 -23.00 -40.43
N SER A 117 7.41 -21.67 -40.61
CA SER A 117 6.54 -20.78 -41.39
C SER A 117 5.08 -20.73 -41.00
N TRP A 118 4.58 -19.53 -40.67
CA TRP A 118 3.34 -18.99 -41.22
C TRP A 118 3.55 -17.52 -41.58
N SER A 119 3.25 -17.24 -42.85
CA SER A 119 3.30 -15.96 -43.53
C SER A 119 2.02 -15.15 -43.26
N LEU A 120 2.20 -13.86 -43.01
CA LEU A 120 1.15 -12.84 -43.00
C LEU A 120 0.56 -12.61 -44.41
N PRO A 121 -0.74 -12.35 -44.56
CA PRO A 121 -1.26 -11.64 -45.71
C PRO A 121 -1.41 -10.14 -45.41
N ALA A 122 -1.08 -9.34 -46.43
CA ALA A 122 -1.12 -7.90 -46.44
C ALA A 122 -2.45 -7.33 -46.97
N SER A 123 -2.71 -6.08 -46.53
CA SER A 123 -3.45 -5.00 -47.21
C SER A 123 -4.99 -4.97 -47.16
N SER A 124 -5.52 -3.84 -46.67
CA SER A 124 -6.15 -2.81 -47.52
C SER A 124 -6.37 -1.51 -46.72
N GLY A 125 -6.01 -0.37 -47.29
CA GLY A 125 -6.00 0.96 -46.67
C GLY A 125 -7.35 1.71 -46.65
N PRO A 126 -7.37 3.05 -46.77
CA PRO A 126 -7.84 3.93 -45.70
C PRO A 126 -9.16 4.65 -46.02
N SER A 127 -9.93 5.00 -44.97
CA SER A 127 -11.05 5.95 -45.07
C SER A 127 -10.83 7.15 -44.14
N LYS A 128 -10.75 8.33 -44.77
CA LYS A 128 -10.82 9.66 -44.14
C LYS A 128 -12.22 9.88 -43.55
N VAL A 129 -12.29 10.41 -42.32
CA VAL A 129 -13.41 11.25 -41.89
C VAL A 129 -12.84 12.48 -41.17
N THR A 130 -13.44 13.60 -41.52
CA THR A 130 -13.11 15.00 -41.29
C THR A 130 -13.26 15.47 -39.84
N GLY A 131 -12.47 16.48 -39.48
CA GLY A 131 -12.38 17.07 -38.16
C GLY A 131 -13.58 17.87 -37.67
N GLY A 132 -13.62 18.02 -36.34
CA GLY A 132 -14.41 19.00 -35.61
C GLY A 132 -13.56 19.50 -34.44
N ASN A 133 -13.07 20.74 -34.55
CA ASN A 133 -12.40 21.45 -33.47
C ASN A 133 -13.42 21.77 -32.38
N SER A 134 -13.11 21.43 -31.13
CA SER A 134 -13.68 22.07 -29.94
C SER A 134 -12.55 22.37 -28.95
N PRO A 135 -12.59 23.54 -28.29
CA PRO A 135 -11.44 24.09 -27.59
C PRO A 135 -11.11 23.29 -26.32
N VAL A 136 -9.85 22.88 -26.23
CA VAL A 136 -9.22 22.38 -25.00
C VAL A 136 -9.33 23.48 -23.96
N THR A 137 -10.18 23.28 -22.96
CA THR A 137 -10.22 24.12 -21.77
C THR A 137 -9.15 23.55 -20.84
N THR A 138 -7.99 24.18 -20.82
CA THR A 138 -6.89 23.85 -19.91
C THR A 138 -7.33 24.08 -18.47
N MET A 139 -7.27 23.02 -17.65
CA MET A 139 -7.41 23.14 -16.18
C MET A 139 -6.24 23.97 -15.61
N PRO A 140 -6.44 24.75 -14.53
CA PRO A 140 -5.32 25.28 -13.77
C PRO A 140 -4.58 24.14 -13.04
N PRO A 141 -3.25 24.22 -12.88
CA PRO A 141 -2.50 23.20 -12.14
C PRO A 141 -2.91 23.19 -10.65
N PRO A 142 -2.81 22.04 -9.96
CA PRO A 142 -3.15 21.94 -8.55
C PRO A 142 -2.19 22.78 -7.70
N SER A 143 -2.67 23.93 -7.23
CA SER A 143 -2.05 24.72 -6.17
C SER A 143 -2.29 24.01 -4.83
N GLY A 144 -1.25 23.39 -4.26
CA GLY A 144 -1.32 22.97 -2.85
C GLY A 144 -0.36 21.87 -2.44
N LYS A 145 0.64 22.29 -1.65
CA LYS A 145 1.42 21.53 -0.66
C LYS A 145 2.70 20.82 -1.15
N HIS A 146 3.70 21.64 -1.47
CA HIS A 146 5.10 21.26 -1.67
C HIS A 146 5.86 20.90 -0.36
N SER A 147 5.21 20.83 0.81
CA SER A 147 5.93 20.57 2.08
C SER A 147 6.34 19.11 2.28
N VAL A 148 5.62 18.12 1.70
CA VAL A 148 5.96 16.69 1.88
C VAL A 148 6.98 16.20 0.83
N ALA A 149 6.96 16.77 -0.38
CA ALA A 149 7.92 16.48 -1.43
C ALA A 149 9.35 16.96 -1.09
N PHE A 150 9.47 18.00 -0.27
CA PHE A 150 10.75 18.57 0.14
C PHE A 150 11.51 17.67 1.15
N PHE A 151 10.80 17.01 2.09
CA PHE A 151 11.44 16.05 3.01
C PHE A 151 11.82 14.74 2.33
N ALA A 152 11.06 14.29 1.33
CA ALA A 152 11.48 13.20 0.44
C ALA A 152 12.73 13.59 -0.37
N ALA A 153 12.88 14.86 -0.77
CA ALA A 153 14.07 15.38 -1.43
C ALA A 153 15.30 15.50 -0.51
N ILE A 154 15.12 15.71 0.81
CA ILE A 154 16.24 15.67 1.78
C ILE A 154 16.73 14.24 2.00
N VAL A 155 15.82 13.27 2.11
CA VAL A 155 16.19 11.84 2.22
C VAL A 155 16.80 11.33 0.90
N THR A 156 16.29 11.80 -0.25
CA THR A 156 16.90 11.53 -1.57
C THR A 156 18.21 12.30 -1.75
N GLY A 157 18.35 13.49 -1.16
CA GLY A 157 19.58 14.28 -1.16
C GLY A 157 20.69 13.65 -0.32
N ILE A 158 20.33 12.99 0.78
CA ILE A 158 21.26 12.13 1.56
C ILE A 158 21.60 10.85 0.78
N ALA A 159 20.66 10.26 0.04
CA ALA A 159 20.94 9.13 -0.86
C ALA A 159 21.81 9.53 -2.08
N VAL A 160 21.70 10.76 -2.56
CA VAL A 160 22.54 11.33 -3.65
C VAL A 160 23.91 11.76 -3.12
N LEU A 161 24.03 12.19 -1.86
CA LEU A 161 25.32 12.39 -1.17
C LEU A 161 26.11 11.07 -1.01
N LEU A 162 25.43 9.92 -1.05
CA LEU A 162 26.05 8.59 -1.02
C LEU A 162 26.41 8.03 -2.41
N ALA A 163 26.10 8.75 -3.50
CA ALA A 163 26.40 8.36 -4.88
C ALA A 163 27.31 9.39 -5.58
N GLY A 164 28.55 9.57 -5.11
CA GLY A 164 29.47 10.50 -5.77
C GLY A 164 29.88 10.05 -7.19
N THR A 165 30.31 10.99 -8.05
CA THR A 165 31.26 10.75 -9.17
C THR A 165 32.38 11.79 -9.35
N ALA A 166 33.66 11.30 -9.39
CA ALA A 166 34.90 11.77 -10.07
C ALA A 166 35.52 13.17 -9.74
N PHE A 167 36.85 13.48 -9.79
CA PHE A 167 38.15 12.79 -9.94
C PHE A 167 39.30 13.76 -9.49
N ALA A 168 40.46 13.17 -9.17
CA ALA A 168 41.79 13.66 -8.80
C ALA A 168 42.13 15.16 -8.89
N ALA A 169 42.45 15.74 -7.72
CA ALA A 169 43.58 16.65 -7.55
C ALA A 169 43.82 16.92 -6.05
N PHE A 170 44.45 16.03 -5.28
CA PHE A 170 45.13 16.43 -4.02
C PHE A 170 45.95 15.31 -3.37
N MET A 171 46.94 14.76 -4.09
CA MET A 171 48.01 14.01 -3.41
C MET A 171 48.98 15.01 -2.77
N LEU A 172 49.45 14.69 -1.55
CA LEU A 172 50.58 15.27 -0.80
C LEU A 172 50.23 16.25 0.35
N TRP A 173 49.80 15.72 1.52
CA TRP A 173 50.07 16.21 2.91
C TRP A 173 49.37 15.26 3.93
N PRO A 174 49.79 15.12 5.21
CA PRO A 174 49.28 14.16 6.19
C PRO A 174 47.78 14.27 6.45
N ALA A 175 47.18 13.15 6.88
CA ALA A 175 45.74 12.90 6.91
C ALA A 175 45.01 13.74 7.98
N ASP A 176 44.54 14.92 7.58
CA ASP A 176 43.41 15.59 8.21
C ASP A 176 42.17 14.67 8.13
N PRO A 177 41.45 14.38 9.22
CA PRO A 177 40.21 13.57 9.17
C PRO A 177 39.20 14.07 8.14
N ASN A 178 39.08 15.38 7.94
CA ASN A 178 38.21 15.96 6.92
C ASN A 178 38.71 15.69 5.50
N LYS A 179 40.02 15.51 5.32
CA LYS A 179 40.60 15.07 4.05
C LYS A 179 40.28 13.60 3.79
N VAL A 180 40.37 12.72 4.80
CA VAL A 180 39.98 11.31 4.68
C VAL A 180 38.50 11.20 4.32
N LEU A 181 37.64 12.00 4.96
CA LEU A 181 36.21 12.09 4.65
C LEU A 181 35.96 12.53 3.19
N ALA A 182 36.63 13.60 2.73
CA ALA A 182 36.51 14.07 1.36
C ALA A 182 37.01 13.04 0.33
N GLU A 183 38.11 12.35 0.62
CA GLU A 183 38.62 11.26 -0.22
C GLU A 183 37.63 10.09 -0.28
N ALA A 184 36.94 9.78 0.83
CA ALA A 184 35.97 8.71 0.86
C ALA A 184 34.76 8.97 -0.05
N PHE A 185 34.18 10.18 0.00
CA PHE A 185 33.10 10.54 -0.91
C PHE A 185 33.52 10.46 -2.39
N VAL A 186 34.78 10.74 -2.71
CA VAL A 186 35.33 10.63 -4.06
C VAL A 186 35.67 9.18 -4.45
N ASN A 187 36.05 8.34 -3.49
CA ASN A 187 36.41 6.96 -3.76
C ASN A 187 35.18 6.06 -3.91
N GLU A 188 34.08 6.38 -3.25
CA GLU A 188 32.81 5.64 -3.38
C GLU A 188 32.32 5.58 -4.82
N THR A 189 32.69 6.59 -5.59
CA THR A 189 32.41 6.72 -7.01
C THR A 189 33.12 5.70 -7.90
N ARG A 190 34.18 5.09 -7.37
CA ARG A 190 35.02 4.11 -8.04
C ARG A 190 34.58 2.69 -7.71
N ILE A 191 33.57 2.53 -6.87
CA ILE A 191 33.02 1.22 -6.55
C ILE A 191 32.27 0.70 -7.76
N THR A 192 32.79 -0.38 -8.31
CA THR A 192 32.21 -1.12 -9.44
C THR A 192 31.36 -2.28 -8.96
N SER A 193 31.49 -2.68 -7.71
CA SER A 193 30.78 -3.83 -7.14
C SER A 193 30.87 -3.82 -5.62
N GLY A 194 29.91 -4.45 -4.94
CA GLY A 194 29.92 -4.56 -3.49
C GLY A 194 28.73 -5.33 -2.93
N VAL A 195 28.82 -5.68 -1.66
CA VAL A 195 27.73 -6.20 -0.83
C VAL A 195 27.23 -5.06 0.05
N VAL A 196 25.93 -4.79 0.02
CA VAL A 196 25.28 -3.71 0.75
C VAL A 196 24.22 -4.30 1.67
N SER A 197 24.22 -3.86 2.93
CA SER A 197 23.15 -4.10 3.89
C SER A 197 22.67 -2.75 4.39
N LEU A 198 21.35 -2.56 4.48
CA LEU A 198 20.73 -1.37 5.05
C LEU A 198 19.68 -1.80 6.07
N ALA A 199 19.73 -1.22 7.27
CA ALA A 199 18.68 -1.35 8.27
C ALA A 199 18.18 0.04 8.64
N GLY A 200 16.90 0.30 8.39
CA GLY A 200 16.21 1.53 8.74
C GLY A 200 15.07 1.26 9.72
N THR A 201 14.90 2.11 10.72
CA THR A 201 13.72 2.18 11.58
C THR A 201 13.19 3.60 11.57
N LEU A 202 11.88 3.75 11.41
CA LEU A 202 11.13 4.98 11.61
C LEU A 202 10.09 4.73 12.71
N GLU A 203 10.08 5.55 13.74
CA GLU A 203 9.10 5.50 14.83
C GLU A 203 8.30 6.80 14.86
N VAL A 204 6.97 6.66 14.75
CA VAL A 204 6.02 7.77 14.76
C VAL A 204 5.21 7.70 16.04
N SER A 205 5.24 8.76 16.84
CA SER A 205 4.52 8.87 18.11
C SER A 205 3.44 9.95 18.05
N GLY A 206 2.32 9.70 18.70
CA GLY A 206 1.23 10.66 18.86
C GLY A 206 -0.15 10.01 18.89
N LYS A 207 -1.18 10.78 19.27
CA LYS A 207 -2.56 10.27 19.39
C LYS A 207 -3.16 9.80 18.06
N GLY A 208 -2.67 10.31 16.93
CA GLY A 208 -3.16 9.94 15.60
C GLY A 208 -2.74 8.53 15.17
N VAL A 209 -1.72 7.98 15.84
CA VAL A 209 -1.13 6.69 15.51
C VAL A 209 -2.05 5.54 15.92
N GLU A 210 -2.88 5.73 16.95
CA GLU A 210 -3.81 4.72 17.49
C GLU A 210 -4.86 4.24 16.47
N SER A 211 -5.04 4.97 15.37
CA SER A 211 -5.93 4.60 14.27
C SER A 211 -5.35 3.53 13.33
N PHE A 212 -4.05 3.22 13.44
CA PHE A 212 -3.42 2.20 12.62
C PHE A 212 -3.76 0.78 13.12
N PRO A 213 -4.08 -0.17 12.21
CA PRO A 213 -4.36 -1.54 12.59
C PRO A 213 -3.18 -2.18 13.34
N GLY A 214 -3.43 -2.65 14.56
CA GLY A 214 -2.46 -3.37 15.38
C GLY A 214 -1.46 -2.50 16.15
N THR A 215 -1.76 -1.21 16.35
CA THR A 215 -1.04 -0.36 17.30
C THR A 215 -1.83 -0.21 18.61
N GLU A 216 -1.17 -0.37 19.76
CA GLU A 216 -1.80 -0.06 21.05
C GLU A 216 -1.83 1.44 21.34
N ALA A 217 -2.83 1.88 22.11
CA ALA A 217 -2.96 3.27 22.52
C ALA A 217 -1.72 3.76 23.28
N GLY A 218 -1.22 4.94 22.93
CA GLY A 218 0.00 5.52 23.50
C GLY A 218 1.33 4.88 23.07
N LYS A 219 1.35 3.91 22.15
CA LYS A 219 2.58 3.29 21.63
C LYS A 219 2.98 3.88 20.26
N PRO A 220 4.28 4.00 19.96
CA PRO A 220 4.72 4.45 18.65
C PRO A 220 4.46 3.40 17.57
N LEU A 221 4.08 3.85 16.37
CA LEU A 221 4.08 3.02 15.18
C LEU A 221 5.51 2.92 14.67
N ARG A 222 5.98 1.69 14.51
CA ARG A 222 7.32 1.42 14.01
C ARG A 222 7.26 0.86 12.59
N VAL A 223 7.98 1.50 11.69
CA VAL A 223 8.26 1.03 10.34
C VAL A 223 9.71 0.61 10.29
N THR A 224 9.97 -0.64 9.92
CA THR A 224 11.32 -1.19 9.77
C THR A 224 11.54 -1.58 8.33
N LEU A 225 12.66 -1.14 7.75
CA LEU A 225 13.15 -1.54 6.45
C LEU A 225 14.48 -2.25 6.66
N LYS A 226 14.64 -3.48 6.16
CA LYS A 226 15.95 -4.10 6.04
C LYS A 226 16.17 -4.50 4.59
N THR A 227 17.36 -4.23 4.08
CA THR A 227 17.75 -4.71 2.76
C THR A 227 19.12 -5.34 2.83
N ASP A 228 19.29 -6.44 2.11
CA ASP A 228 20.56 -7.14 1.96
C ASP A 228 20.74 -7.45 0.48
N GLY A 229 21.88 -7.09 -0.09
CA GLY A 229 22.07 -7.25 -1.52
C GLY A 229 23.49 -7.12 -2.02
N LYS A 230 23.62 -7.37 -3.32
CA LYS A 230 24.85 -7.30 -4.09
C LYS A 230 24.62 -6.41 -5.29
N VAL A 231 25.60 -5.60 -5.64
CA VAL A 231 25.57 -4.72 -6.80
C VAL A 231 26.83 -4.93 -7.62
N GLU A 232 26.70 -4.88 -8.95
CA GLU A 232 27.80 -4.94 -9.92
C GLU A 232 27.52 -3.95 -11.06
N VAL A 233 28.50 -3.13 -11.41
CA VAL A 233 28.45 -2.19 -12.53
C VAL A 233 29.54 -2.58 -13.52
N VAL A 234 29.14 -3.17 -14.66
CA VAL A 234 30.05 -3.63 -15.71
C VAL A 234 29.73 -2.91 -17.01
N ALA A 235 30.69 -2.15 -17.56
CA ALA A 235 30.58 -1.51 -18.87
C ALA A 235 29.24 -0.77 -19.11
N SER A 236 28.78 -0.03 -18.09
CA SER A 236 27.50 0.71 -18.03
C SER A 236 26.21 -0.11 -17.85
N THR A 237 26.32 -1.42 -17.63
CA THR A 237 25.20 -2.26 -17.19
C THR A 237 25.28 -2.44 -15.68
N THR A 238 24.23 -2.03 -14.97
CA THR A 238 24.07 -2.30 -13.54
C THR A 238 23.34 -3.62 -13.34
N LYS A 239 23.89 -4.46 -12.47
CA LYS A 239 23.24 -5.65 -11.95
C LYS A 239 23.08 -5.48 -10.45
N ALA A 240 21.94 -5.88 -9.93
CA ALA A 240 21.67 -5.89 -8.50
C ALA A 240 20.89 -7.15 -8.13
N ASP A 241 21.14 -7.70 -6.95
CA ASP A 241 20.35 -8.77 -6.34
C ASP A 241 20.13 -8.40 -4.88
N MET A 242 18.89 -8.13 -4.49
CA MET A 242 18.52 -7.56 -3.21
C MET A 242 17.35 -8.32 -2.61
N THR A 243 17.35 -8.47 -1.29
CA THR A 243 16.17 -8.84 -0.51
C THR A 243 15.73 -7.62 0.28
N ILE A 244 14.43 -7.37 0.34
CA ILE A 244 13.81 -6.24 1.02
C ILE A 244 12.81 -6.81 2.02
N HIS A 245 13.00 -6.48 3.30
CA HIS A 245 12.10 -6.78 4.39
C HIS A 245 11.48 -5.48 4.88
N LEU A 246 10.17 -5.32 4.68
CA LEU A 246 9.40 -4.20 5.19
C LEU A 246 8.45 -4.69 6.27
N ALA A 247 8.47 -4.05 7.43
CA ALA A 247 7.61 -4.40 8.55
C ALA A 247 7.00 -3.15 9.18
N VAL A 248 5.70 -3.18 9.42
CA VAL A 248 4.95 -2.09 10.06
C VAL A 248 4.18 -2.67 11.25
N GLY A 249 4.40 -2.14 12.45
CA GLY A 249 3.74 -2.62 13.65
C GLY A 249 4.38 -2.14 14.96
N GLU A 250 4.13 -2.88 16.03
CA GLU A 250 4.62 -2.59 17.37
C GLU A 250 5.66 -3.64 17.81
N ASN A 251 6.80 -3.20 18.37
CA ASN A 251 7.77 -4.03 19.12
C ASN A 251 8.14 -5.39 18.50
N GLY A 252 8.33 -5.46 17.18
CA GLY A 252 8.72 -6.69 16.47
C GLY A 252 7.59 -7.69 16.21
N MET A 253 6.36 -7.40 16.65
CA MET A 253 5.13 -8.07 16.21
C MET A 253 4.48 -7.21 15.13
N SER A 254 4.78 -7.50 13.87
CA SER A 254 4.32 -6.70 12.73
C SER A 254 3.10 -7.34 12.08
N PRO A 255 1.87 -6.82 12.29
CA PRO A 255 0.67 -7.32 11.60
C PRO A 255 0.75 -7.11 10.08
N MET A 256 1.65 -6.23 9.63
CA MET A 256 1.91 -5.97 8.22
C MET A 256 3.41 -6.15 7.95
N SER A 257 3.77 -7.25 7.30
CA SER A 257 5.13 -7.52 6.83
C SER A 257 5.12 -7.95 5.37
N MET A 258 6.09 -7.45 4.61
CA MET A 258 6.28 -7.75 3.20
C MET A 258 7.75 -8.04 2.94
N ASP A 259 8.00 -9.20 2.34
CA ASP A 259 9.34 -9.61 1.94
C ASP A 259 9.39 -9.74 0.41
N LEU A 260 10.35 -9.06 -0.21
CA LEU A 260 10.54 -9.03 -1.65
C LEU A 260 11.98 -9.43 -2.01
N GLY A 261 12.13 -10.28 -3.01
CA GLY A 261 13.39 -10.44 -3.74
C GLY A 261 13.36 -9.56 -4.98
N VAL A 262 14.41 -8.78 -5.20
CA VAL A 262 14.53 -7.88 -6.35
C VAL A 262 15.86 -8.17 -7.03
N ARG A 263 15.82 -8.45 -8.32
CA ARG A 263 17.02 -8.57 -9.14
C ARG A 263 16.93 -7.67 -10.35
N SER A 264 17.93 -6.86 -10.60
CA SER A 264 18.01 -6.00 -11.78
C SER A 264 19.20 -6.42 -12.63
N ILE A 265 19.03 -6.47 -13.95
CA ILE A 265 20.08 -6.72 -14.92
C ILE A 265 19.86 -5.81 -16.13
N GLY A 266 20.61 -4.71 -16.20
CA GLY A 266 20.38 -3.67 -17.20
C GLY A 266 19.00 -3.03 -17.01
N ASP A 267 18.19 -3.02 -18.06
CA ASP A 267 16.83 -2.45 -18.04
C ASP A 267 15.78 -3.42 -17.47
N ILE A 268 16.13 -4.70 -17.27
CA ILE A 268 15.16 -5.72 -16.85
C ILE A 268 15.15 -5.87 -15.34
N LEU A 269 13.97 -5.79 -14.75
CA LEU A 269 13.73 -6.00 -13.34
C LEU A 269 13.06 -7.36 -13.12
N TYR A 270 13.48 -8.10 -12.11
CA TYR A 270 12.87 -9.34 -11.66
C TYR A 270 12.41 -9.14 -10.23
N LEU A 271 11.12 -9.37 -9.98
CA LEU A 271 10.51 -9.26 -8.66
C LEU A 271 10.08 -10.65 -8.18
N LYS A 272 10.40 -11.00 -6.95
CA LYS A 272 9.92 -12.21 -6.29
C LYS A 272 9.18 -11.79 -5.03
N ILE A 273 7.91 -12.12 -4.97
CA ILE A 273 7.10 -11.89 -3.78
C ILE A 273 7.37 -13.06 -2.83
N ILE A 274 8.07 -12.83 -1.70
CA ILE A 274 8.40 -13.89 -0.74
C ILE A 274 7.29 -14.01 0.30
N GLN A 275 6.88 -12.86 0.87
CA GLN A 275 5.80 -12.77 1.84
C GLN A 275 4.93 -11.54 1.56
N LEU A 276 3.61 -11.70 1.65
CA LEU A 276 2.64 -10.62 1.55
C LEU A 276 1.86 -10.46 2.86
N PRO A 277 1.53 -9.21 3.24
CA PRO A 277 0.51 -8.95 4.24
C PRO A 277 -0.85 -9.51 3.77
N SER A 278 -1.62 -10.09 4.70
CA SER A 278 -2.98 -10.59 4.44
C SER A 278 -3.90 -9.52 3.85
N LEU A 279 -3.71 -8.25 4.25
CA LEU A 279 -4.44 -7.11 3.72
C LEU A 279 -4.26 -6.95 2.21
N ILE A 280 -3.05 -7.12 1.67
CA ILE A 280 -2.80 -7.02 0.23
C ILE A 280 -3.50 -8.16 -0.51
N SER A 281 -3.51 -9.37 0.06
CA SER A 281 -4.23 -10.52 -0.50
C SER A 281 -5.75 -10.32 -0.55
N MET A 282 -6.30 -9.46 0.30
CA MET A 282 -7.72 -9.09 0.27
C MET A 282 -8.05 -8.21 -0.94
N PHE A 283 -7.15 -7.28 -1.32
CA PHE A 283 -7.35 -6.36 -2.44
C PHE A 283 -6.95 -6.96 -3.79
N LEU A 284 -5.92 -7.81 -3.81
CA LEU A 284 -5.42 -8.50 -5.00
C LEU A 284 -5.57 -10.02 -4.82
N PRO A 285 -6.80 -10.55 -4.88
CA PRO A 285 -7.02 -11.98 -4.83
C PRO A 285 -6.31 -12.64 -6.01
N GLY A 286 -5.67 -13.79 -5.77
CA GLY A 286 -4.88 -14.49 -6.78
C GLY A 286 -3.39 -14.13 -6.78
N LEU A 287 -2.97 -13.00 -6.19
CA LEU A 287 -1.55 -12.62 -6.10
C LEU A 287 -0.71 -13.65 -5.35
N GLY A 288 -1.29 -14.33 -4.37
CA GLY A 288 -0.66 -15.43 -3.65
C GLY A 288 -0.24 -16.61 -4.55
N SER A 289 -0.88 -16.81 -5.71
CA SER A 289 -0.48 -17.86 -6.66
C SER A 289 0.86 -17.59 -7.36
N TYR A 290 1.33 -16.34 -7.29
CA TYR A 290 2.63 -15.89 -7.79
C TYR A 290 3.69 -15.76 -6.68
N ALA A 291 3.34 -16.08 -5.43
CA ALA A 291 4.30 -16.11 -4.33
C ALA A 291 5.45 -17.08 -4.64
N ASN A 292 6.66 -16.68 -4.25
CA ASN A 292 7.91 -17.37 -4.48
C ASN A 292 8.26 -17.65 -5.95
N LYS A 293 7.63 -16.96 -6.91
CA LYS A 293 7.99 -16.99 -8.33
C LYS A 293 8.65 -15.67 -8.74
N TRP A 294 9.63 -15.75 -9.62
CA TRP A 294 10.23 -14.55 -10.22
C TRP A 294 9.29 -14.02 -11.31
N ILE A 295 9.00 -12.73 -11.24
CA ILE A 295 8.20 -11.99 -12.19
C ILE A 295 9.16 -11.08 -12.96
N LEU A 296 9.25 -11.26 -14.27
CA LEU A 296 10.05 -10.42 -15.15
C LEU A 296 9.25 -9.18 -15.52
N ILE A 297 9.78 -8.02 -15.20
CA ILE A 297 9.22 -6.71 -15.52
C ILE A 297 10.15 -6.06 -16.55
N ASP A 298 9.63 -5.89 -17.77
CA ASP A 298 10.25 -5.10 -18.82
C ASP A 298 9.57 -3.72 -18.85
N PRO A 299 10.23 -2.65 -18.37
CA PRO A 299 9.63 -1.32 -18.30
C PRO A 299 9.08 -0.81 -19.65
N LYS A 300 9.60 -1.32 -20.78
CA LYS A 300 9.15 -0.92 -22.12
C LYS A 300 7.82 -1.54 -22.51
N LYS A 301 7.44 -2.66 -21.90
CA LYS A 301 6.17 -3.39 -22.17
C LYS A 301 5.08 -3.10 -21.15
N LEU A 302 5.46 -2.61 -19.98
CA LEU A 302 4.55 -2.34 -18.88
C LEU A 302 3.45 -1.30 -19.21
N PRO A 303 3.72 -0.19 -19.92
CA PRO A 303 2.68 0.79 -20.24
C PRO A 303 1.53 0.21 -21.06
N GLU A 304 1.83 -0.62 -22.08
CA GLU A 304 0.81 -1.28 -22.90
C GLU A 304 -0.02 -2.29 -22.09
N ALA A 305 0.60 -3.00 -21.14
CA ALA A 305 -0.08 -3.96 -20.29
C ALA A 305 -1.02 -3.27 -19.29
N LEU A 306 -0.62 -2.12 -18.74
CA LEU A 306 -1.42 -1.36 -17.79
C LEU A 306 -2.52 -0.53 -18.46
N SER A 307 -2.28 0.00 -19.68
CA SER A 307 -3.27 0.80 -20.40
C SER A 307 -4.47 -0.02 -20.91
N ASN A 308 -4.25 -1.31 -21.16
CA ASN A 308 -5.28 -2.21 -21.67
C ASN A 308 -6.14 -2.85 -20.58
N ASP A 309 -5.81 -2.61 -19.31
CA ASP A 309 -6.51 -3.19 -18.16
C ASP A 309 -7.34 -2.13 -17.40
N MET A 310 -8.34 -2.55 -16.63
CA MET A 310 -9.31 -1.65 -15.96
C MET A 310 -8.67 -0.66 -14.96
N MET A 311 -7.40 -0.82 -14.62
CA MET A 311 -6.62 0.10 -13.81
C MET A 311 -5.97 1.15 -14.70
N ASN A 312 -6.71 2.21 -15.02
CA ASN A 312 -6.20 3.38 -15.76
C ASN A 312 -5.15 4.16 -14.92
N ILE A 313 -4.01 3.52 -14.67
CA ILE A 313 -2.86 4.09 -13.95
C ILE A 313 -2.01 4.79 -15.00
N ASN A 314 -2.17 6.10 -15.10
CA ASN A 314 -1.29 6.92 -15.93
C ASN A 314 0.05 7.08 -15.18
N ILE A 315 1.05 6.29 -15.54
CA ILE A 315 2.41 6.46 -15.03
C ILE A 315 3.10 7.47 -15.96
N GLU A 316 3.13 8.74 -15.57
CA GLU A 316 4.05 9.71 -16.18
C GLU A 316 5.48 9.33 -15.80
N THR A 317 6.17 8.57 -16.65
CA THR A 317 7.61 8.33 -16.51
C THR A 317 8.38 9.51 -17.09
N ASP A 318 8.28 10.66 -16.44
CA ASP A 318 8.81 11.94 -16.92
C ASP A 318 10.25 12.22 -16.41
N ILE A 319 11.01 11.16 -16.11
CA ILE A 319 12.43 11.29 -15.76
C ILE A 319 13.27 10.77 -16.92
N ASP A 320 13.55 11.66 -17.87
CA ASP A 320 14.50 11.41 -18.96
C ASP A 320 15.95 11.48 -18.41
N VAL A 321 16.44 10.37 -17.85
CA VAL A 321 17.82 10.24 -17.35
C VAL A 321 18.83 9.97 -18.48
N THR A 322 18.45 10.13 -19.76
CA THR A 322 19.22 9.55 -20.87
C THR A 322 20.44 10.36 -21.31
N ASP A 323 20.57 11.64 -20.96
CA ASP A 323 21.75 12.45 -21.32
C ASP A 323 22.90 12.26 -20.31
N LYS A 324 23.59 11.12 -20.44
CA LYS A 324 24.74 10.74 -19.60
C LYS A 324 25.84 11.82 -19.52
N THR A 325 26.00 12.64 -20.57
CA THR A 325 27.05 13.67 -20.62
C THR A 325 26.73 14.86 -19.72
N LYS A 326 25.45 15.29 -19.70
CA LYS A 326 24.97 16.34 -18.79
C LYS A 326 25.03 15.86 -17.34
N ASN A 327 24.66 14.61 -17.09
CA ASN A 327 24.74 14.00 -15.76
C ASN A 327 26.20 13.96 -15.26
N ASP A 328 27.14 13.49 -16.06
CA ASP A 328 28.56 13.45 -15.67
C ASP A 328 29.13 14.85 -15.37
N LEU A 329 28.71 15.88 -16.12
CA LEU A 329 29.12 17.26 -15.87
C LEU A 329 28.53 17.82 -14.58
N PHE A 330 27.25 17.57 -14.35
CA PHE A 330 26.54 17.99 -13.14
C PHE A 330 27.15 17.34 -11.89
N ILE A 331 27.35 16.02 -11.89
CA ILE A 331 27.88 15.32 -10.72
C ILE A 331 29.30 15.79 -10.39
N LYS A 332 30.17 16.01 -11.39
CA LYS A 332 31.51 16.59 -11.17
C LYS A 332 31.47 17.92 -10.42
N LYS A 333 30.48 18.76 -10.72
CA LYS A 333 30.30 20.06 -10.05
C LYS A 333 29.76 19.91 -8.64
N VAL A 334 28.79 19.01 -8.42
CA VAL A 334 28.30 18.68 -7.08
C VAL A 334 29.42 18.20 -6.17
N VAL A 335 30.31 17.34 -6.67
CA VAL A 335 31.49 16.88 -5.90
C VAL A 335 32.42 18.05 -5.54
N ALA A 336 32.65 18.98 -6.46
CA ALA A 336 33.44 20.17 -6.16
C ALA A 336 32.78 21.04 -5.07
N PHE A 337 31.45 21.19 -5.08
CA PHE A 337 30.73 21.95 -4.06
C PHE A 337 30.79 21.31 -2.68
N VAL A 338 30.79 19.96 -2.59
CA VAL A 338 31.00 19.27 -1.30
C VAL A 338 32.36 19.64 -0.71
N GLN A 339 33.40 19.68 -1.55
CA GLN A 339 34.76 20.03 -1.10
C GLN A 339 34.90 21.52 -0.76
N GLU A 340 34.29 22.39 -1.57
CA GLU A 340 34.37 23.84 -1.41
C GLU A 340 33.60 24.33 -0.18
N HIS A 341 32.38 23.84 0.01
CA HIS A 341 31.48 24.33 1.03
C HIS A 341 31.45 23.46 2.29
N LYS A 342 32.01 22.23 2.24
CA LYS A 342 32.16 21.33 3.41
C LYS A 342 30.87 21.19 4.21
N PRO A 343 29.76 20.74 3.59
CA PRO A 343 28.46 20.65 4.25
C PRO A 343 28.44 19.67 5.42
N ILE A 344 29.41 18.74 5.46
CA ILE A 344 29.60 17.75 6.51
C ILE A 344 31.08 17.75 6.89
N VAL A 345 31.36 17.76 8.19
CA VAL A 345 32.72 17.79 8.74
C VAL A 345 32.87 16.73 9.83
N VAL A 346 34.11 16.28 10.05
CA VAL A 346 34.45 15.42 11.19
C VAL A 346 34.44 16.24 12.46
N SER A 347 33.58 15.86 13.41
CA SER A 347 33.51 16.49 14.74
C SER A 347 34.43 15.80 15.74
N GLU A 348 34.55 14.48 15.67
CA GLU A 348 35.36 13.68 16.58
C GLU A 348 35.93 12.44 15.88
N GLU A 349 37.19 12.11 16.19
CA GLU A 349 37.80 10.83 15.83
C GLU A 349 37.54 9.81 16.94
N LEU A 350 36.75 8.81 16.62
CA LEU A 350 36.36 7.72 17.52
C LEU A 350 37.36 6.55 17.39
N PRO A 351 37.36 5.60 18.35
CA PRO A 351 38.26 4.45 18.27
C PRO A 351 38.10 3.68 16.97
N ASP A 352 39.24 3.36 16.33
CA ASP A 352 39.26 2.55 15.13
C ASP A 352 38.56 1.20 15.33
N GLU A 353 37.82 0.77 14.31
CA GLU A 353 37.06 -0.47 14.33
C GLU A 353 37.28 -1.30 13.07
N LYS A 354 36.93 -2.59 13.16
CA LYS A 354 36.87 -3.47 11.99
C LYS A 354 35.43 -3.63 11.55
N VAL A 355 35.15 -3.27 10.30
CA VAL A 355 33.86 -3.51 9.64
C VAL A 355 34.07 -4.54 8.54
N GLY A 356 33.38 -5.67 8.60
CA GLY A 356 33.54 -6.75 7.60
C GLY A 356 34.97 -7.29 7.49
N GLY A 357 35.77 -7.21 8.56
CA GLY A 357 37.18 -7.61 8.57
C GLY A 357 38.17 -6.56 8.04
N VAL A 358 37.69 -5.41 7.56
CA VAL A 358 38.50 -4.28 7.08
C VAL A 358 38.72 -3.28 8.22
N ASN A 359 39.98 -2.89 8.46
CA ASN A 359 40.28 -1.80 9.40
C ASN A 359 39.73 -0.49 8.85
N ALA A 360 38.96 0.22 9.66
CA ALA A 360 38.36 1.50 9.30
C ALA A 360 38.70 2.57 10.33
N TYR A 361 38.90 3.79 9.85
CA TYR A 361 38.73 4.98 10.66
C TYR A 361 37.26 5.08 11.08
N HIS A 362 37.01 5.56 12.29
CA HIS A 362 35.67 5.77 12.81
C HIS A 362 35.52 7.25 13.19
N TYR A 363 34.60 7.95 12.54
CA TYR A 363 34.41 9.38 12.76
C TYR A 363 32.97 9.68 13.16
N ALA A 364 32.79 10.53 14.16
CA ALA A 364 31.56 11.27 14.35
C ALA A 364 31.53 12.46 13.39
N LEU A 365 30.37 12.71 12.80
CA LEU A 365 30.16 13.76 11.81
C LEU A 365 29.24 14.85 12.35
N HIS A 366 29.43 16.05 11.86
CA HIS A 366 28.55 17.20 12.11
C HIS A 366 28.17 17.85 10.78
N ILE A 367 26.91 18.29 10.68
CA ILE A 367 26.43 19.08 9.54
C ILE A 367 26.80 20.53 9.79
N ASP A 368 27.67 21.09 8.95
CA ASP A 368 27.96 22.53 8.98
C ASP A 368 26.80 23.27 8.31
N LYS A 369 25.96 23.95 9.10
CA LYS A 369 24.74 24.62 8.62
C LYS A 369 25.03 25.60 7.47
N GLU A 370 26.05 26.43 7.61
CA GLU A 370 26.44 27.43 6.60
C GLU A 370 27.00 26.78 5.34
N GLY A 371 27.82 25.73 5.50
CA GLY A 371 28.36 24.92 4.43
C GLY A 371 27.29 24.19 3.65
N LEU A 372 26.33 23.58 4.35
CA LEU A 372 25.17 22.92 3.74
C LEU A 372 24.28 23.91 3.00
N LYS A 373 24.07 25.12 3.53
CA LYS A 373 23.34 26.19 2.86
C LYS A 373 24.00 26.57 1.53
N LYS A 374 25.30 26.88 1.56
CA LYS A 374 26.07 27.26 0.36
C LYS A 374 26.10 26.13 -0.66
N PHE A 375 26.33 24.90 -0.21
CA PHE A 375 26.26 23.70 -1.04
C PHE A 375 24.91 23.55 -1.74
N SER A 376 23.81 23.73 -1.00
CA SER A 376 22.44 23.58 -1.54
C SER A 376 22.16 24.63 -2.61
N LEU A 377 22.49 25.89 -2.34
CA LEU A 377 22.33 26.99 -3.30
C LEU A 377 23.18 26.77 -4.56
N ALA A 378 24.46 26.43 -4.41
CA ALA A 378 25.35 26.16 -5.54
C ALA A 378 24.86 24.99 -6.42
N THR A 379 24.32 23.93 -5.79
CA THR A 379 23.79 22.76 -6.48
C THR A 379 22.56 23.09 -7.32
N ILE A 380 21.61 23.86 -6.78
CA ILE A 380 20.41 24.29 -7.53
C ILE A 380 20.79 25.18 -8.71
N GLN A 381 21.73 26.11 -8.51
CA GLN A 381 22.20 26.99 -9.57
C GLN A 381 22.88 26.21 -10.71
N GLU A 382 23.68 25.20 -10.38
CA GLU A 382 24.32 24.35 -11.37
C GLU A 382 23.32 23.44 -12.08
N ALA A 383 22.33 22.91 -11.37
CA ALA A 383 21.25 22.14 -11.97
C ALA A 383 20.50 23.00 -13.00
N ALA A 384 20.13 24.23 -12.63
CA ALA A 384 19.49 25.18 -13.52
C ALA A 384 20.33 25.47 -14.77
N ARG A 385 21.66 25.56 -14.61
CA ARG A 385 22.60 25.77 -15.71
C ARG A 385 22.69 24.55 -16.65
N VAL A 386 22.79 23.34 -16.11
CA VAL A 386 22.94 22.10 -16.89
C VAL A 386 21.65 21.75 -17.63
N TYR A 387 20.50 21.99 -17.00
CA TYR A 387 19.18 21.65 -17.52
C TYR A 387 18.39 22.86 -18.03
N GLN A 388 19.06 23.96 -18.36
CA GLN A 388 18.44 25.20 -18.89
C GLN A 388 17.55 25.01 -20.13
N SER A 389 17.66 23.85 -20.81
CA SER A 389 16.83 23.49 -21.96
C SER A 389 15.49 22.87 -21.58
N ASP A 390 15.29 22.49 -20.32
CA ASP A 390 14.04 21.92 -19.82
C ASP A 390 13.02 23.06 -19.60
N PRO A 391 11.86 23.05 -20.28
CA PRO A 391 10.84 24.08 -20.12
C PRO A 391 10.25 24.15 -18.70
N LYS A 392 10.44 23.13 -17.86
CA LYS A 392 10.04 23.12 -16.45
C LYS A 392 10.98 23.93 -15.56
N ILE A 393 12.20 24.19 -16.01
CA ILE A 393 13.22 24.95 -15.25
C ILE A 393 13.23 26.39 -15.75
N THR A 394 12.52 27.25 -15.03
CA THR A 394 12.46 28.69 -15.31
C THR A 394 13.28 29.48 -14.28
N SER A 395 13.68 30.71 -14.63
CA SER A 395 14.35 31.60 -13.66
C SER A 395 13.54 31.82 -12.39
N ASP A 396 12.22 31.80 -12.49
CA ASP A 396 11.33 32.03 -11.35
C ASP A 396 11.28 30.79 -10.46
N SER A 397 11.22 29.58 -11.04
CA SER A 397 11.29 28.32 -10.28
C SER A 397 12.61 28.16 -9.50
N VAL A 398 13.72 28.65 -10.06
CA VAL A 398 15.03 28.62 -9.39
C VAL A 398 15.05 29.60 -8.21
N LYS A 399 14.55 30.83 -8.40
CA LYS A 399 14.44 31.82 -7.32
C LYS A 399 13.51 31.35 -6.20
N GLU A 400 12.39 30.73 -6.54
CA GLU A 400 11.48 30.13 -5.57
C GLU A 400 12.19 29.05 -4.74
N ALA A 401 12.96 28.18 -5.38
CA ALA A 401 13.75 27.17 -4.68
C ALA A 401 14.84 27.78 -3.77
N GLU A 402 15.53 28.83 -4.23
CA GLU A 402 16.50 29.57 -3.40
C GLU A 402 15.83 30.21 -2.17
N MET A 403 14.65 30.82 -2.33
CA MET A 403 13.89 31.41 -1.23
C MET A 403 13.42 30.35 -0.21
N GLU A 404 12.96 29.19 -0.68
CA GLU A 404 12.58 28.10 0.23
C GLU A 404 13.79 27.54 0.99
N ILE A 405 14.95 27.39 0.33
CA ILE A 405 16.21 27.07 1.03
C ILE A 405 16.47 28.11 2.12
N GLU A 406 16.48 29.39 1.79
CA GLU A 406 16.76 30.46 2.76
C GLU A 406 15.80 30.40 3.97
N LYS A 407 14.53 30.14 3.72
CA LYS A 407 13.51 29.98 4.76
C LYS A 407 13.80 28.80 5.67
N ILE A 408 14.14 27.63 5.12
CA ILE A 408 14.45 26.41 5.89
C ILE A 408 15.68 26.62 6.76
N PHE A 409 16.76 27.18 6.22
CA PHE A 409 17.98 27.43 6.98
C PHE A 409 17.80 28.55 8.02
N SER A 410 16.75 29.36 7.92
CA SER A 410 16.39 30.37 8.92
C SER A 410 15.43 29.84 10.00
N ASP A 411 14.92 28.61 9.85
CA ASP A 411 13.94 28.03 10.75
C ASP A 411 14.60 27.44 12.01
N PRO A 412 14.22 27.87 13.24
CA PRO A 412 14.72 27.28 14.48
C PRO A 412 14.45 25.77 14.61
N ALA A 413 13.41 25.25 13.95
CA ALA A 413 13.12 23.82 13.93
C ALA A 413 14.16 23.02 13.15
N PHE A 414 14.74 23.62 12.11
CA PHE A 414 15.85 23.02 11.38
C PHE A 414 17.10 22.94 12.27
N ASP A 415 17.38 23.97 13.08
CA ASP A 415 18.48 23.94 14.05
C ASP A 415 18.30 22.84 15.11
N ALA A 416 17.07 22.67 15.61
CA ALA A 416 16.75 21.58 16.54
C ALA A 416 16.96 20.21 15.90
N LEU A 417 16.54 20.02 14.64
CA LEU A 417 16.76 18.79 13.88
C LEU A 417 18.25 18.47 13.72
N LEU A 418 19.07 19.46 13.31
CA LEU A 418 20.51 19.26 13.15
C LEU A 418 21.19 18.87 14.47
N LYS A 419 20.74 19.45 15.59
CA LYS A 419 21.29 19.17 16.92
C LYS A 419 20.92 17.77 17.43
N ASP A 420 19.70 17.33 17.18
CA ASP A 420 19.20 16.03 17.63
C ASP A 420 19.55 14.88 16.67
N THR A 421 20.31 15.16 15.61
CA THR A 421 20.80 14.17 14.64
C THR A 421 22.26 13.80 14.93
N SER A 422 22.51 12.51 15.14
CA SER A 422 23.84 11.92 15.24
C SER A 422 24.20 11.20 13.95
N MET A 423 25.44 11.37 13.50
CA MET A 423 25.98 10.73 12.31
C MET A 423 27.36 10.16 12.61
N GLU A 424 27.56 8.90 12.28
CA GLU A 424 28.83 8.19 12.37
C GLU A 424 29.18 7.58 11.01
N ILE A 425 30.46 7.58 10.66
CA ILE A 425 30.97 6.98 9.42
C ILE A 425 32.22 6.15 9.70
N TRP A 426 32.30 5.01 9.02
CA TRP A 426 33.48 4.16 9.00
C TRP A 426 34.09 4.18 7.61
N ILE A 427 35.38 4.53 7.54
CA ILE A 427 36.12 4.67 6.28
C ILE A 427 37.32 3.73 6.30
N SER A 428 37.39 2.80 5.34
CA SER A 428 38.48 1.83 5.25
C SER A 428 39.86 2.50 5.18
N LYS A 429 40.82 2.09 6.02
CA LYS A 429 42.13 2.77 6.11
C LYS A 429 43.01 2.65 4.85
N LYS A 430 42.76 1.65 4.01
CA LYS A 430 43.58 1.35 2.84
C LYS A 430 43.09 2.02 1.58
N GLU A 431 41.79 1.87 1.29
CA GLU A 431 41.18 2.32 0.04
C GLU A 431 40.32 3.58 0.24
N HIS A 432 40.12 4.01 1.49
CA HIS A 432 39.20 5.08 1.89
C HIS A 432 37.77 4.90 1.37
N PHE A 433 37.30 3.68 1.12
CA PHE A 433 35.87 3.42 0.88
C PHE A 433 35.07 3.54 2.16
N VAL A 434 33.83 3.99 2.04
CA VAL A 434 32.86 3.96 3.13
C VAL A 434 32.45 2.51 3.39
N THR A 435 32.65 2.04 4.61
CA THR A 435 32.32 0.66 5.01
C THR A 435 31.07 0.58 5.86
N ARG A 436 30.74 1.65 6.59
CA ARG A 436 29.50 1.76 7.35
C ARG A 436 29.10 3.22 7.52
N VAL A 437 27.82 3.48 7.57
CA VAL A 437 27.23 4.78 7.93
C VAL A 437 26.13 4.50 8.93
N LYS A 438 26.06 5.30 9.98
CA LYS A 438 24.98 5.26 10.96
C LYS A 438 24.43 6.65 11.18
N VAL A 439 23.11 6.77 11.14
CA VAL A 439 22.39 8.03 11.34
C VAL A 439 21.23 7.77 12.28
N ASP A 440 21.19 8.49 13.40
CA ASP A 440 20.09 8.45 14.36
C ASP A 440 19.59 9.88 14.57
N GLY A 441 18.29 10.06 14.68
CA GLY A 441 17.75 11.37 15.01
C GLY A 441 16.28 11.35 15.37
N SER A 442 15.81 12.50 15.86
CA SER A 442 14.39 12.69 16.08
C SER A 442 14.00 14.15 15.97
N PHE A 443 12.75 14.41 15.58
CA PHE A 443 12.21 15.76 15.51
C PHE A 443 10.71 15.79 15.78
N ASP A 444 10.21 16.98 16.14
CA ASP A 444 8.79 17.27 16.22
C ASP A 444 8.32 17.87 14.89
N PRO A 445 7.45 17.20 14.12
CA PRO A 445 6.99 17.71 12.83
C PRO A 445 6.25 19.05 12.94
N ARG A 446 5.69 19.38 14.11
CA ARG A 446 4.99 20.65 14.37
C ARG A 446 5.94 21.83 14.47
N ALA A 447 7.22 21.57 14.74
CA ALA A 447 8.23 22.60 14.70
C ALA A 447 8.51 23.04 13.25
N LEU A 448 8.41 22.12 12.28
CA LEU A 448 8.76 22.35 10.87
C LEU A 448 7.59 22.87 10.02
N ASP A 449 6.35 22.58 10.42
CA ASP A 449 5.14 23.11 9.78
C ASP A 449 4.09 23.40 10.85
N SER A 450 3.73 24.67 11.01
CA SER A 450 2.69 25.09 11.97
C SER A 450 1.30 24.55 11.62
N ASN A 451 1.11 24.02 10.41
CA ASN A 451 -0.11 23.35 9.97
C ASN A 451 -0.02 21.82 10.10
N ALA A 452 1.08 21.28 10.63
CA ALA A 452 1.22 19.86 10.88
C ALA A 452 0.13 19.39 11.85
N ASN A 453 -0.36 18.17 11.64
CA ASN A 453 -1.42 17.59 12.44
C ASN A 453 -0.95 17.41 13.90
N ASP A 454 -1.68 17.99 14.86
CA ASP A 454 -1.44 17.86 16.31
C ASP A 454 -1.43 16.40 16.80
N ALA A 455 -1.95 15.48 15.99
CA ALA A 455 -2.03 14.07 16.29
C ALA A 455 -0.67 13.36 16.20
N ILE A 456 0.36 13.93 15.56
CA ILE A 456 1.73 13.40 15.52
C ILE A 456 2.65 14.35 16.29
N THR A 457 3.33 13.83 17.31
CA THR A 457 4.12 14.64 18.24
C THR A 457 5.62 14.40 18.14
N LYS A 458 6.05 13.27 17.59
CA LYS A 458 7.47 12.95 17.42
C LYS A 458 7.68 11.94 16.29
N ILE A 459 8.72 12.18 15.50
CA ILE A 459 9.25 11.23 14.53
C ILE A 459 10.70 10.94 14.92
N SER A 460 11.03 9.66 15.11
CA SER A 460 12.41 9.21 15.36
C SER A 460 12.85 8.29 14.23
N PHE A 461 14.10 8.38 13.82
CA PHE A 461 14.65 7.57 12.75
C PHE A 461 16.02 7.03 13.14
N SER A 462 16.33 5.85 12.63
CA SER A 462 17.62 5.18 12.79
C SER A 462 17.96 4.48 11.49
N ILE A 463 19.14 4.71 10.95
CA ILE A 463 19.64 4.15 9.69
C ILE A 463 21.03 3.59 9.95
N ASP A 464 21.26 2.34 9.60
CA ASP A 464 22.56 1.67 9.66
C ASP A 464 22.82 1.00 8.31
N GLY A 465 23.75 1.54 7.55
CA GLY A 465 24.17 1.04 6.25
C GLY A 465 25.57 0.46 6.34
N VAL A 466 25.77 -0.75 5.80
CA VAL A 466 27.06 -1.44 5.75
C VAL A 466 27.39 -1.79 4.30
N SER A 467 28.61 -1.46 3.89
CA SER A 467 29.17 -1.76 2.56
C SER A 467 30.44 -2.58 2.73
N THR A 468 30.48 -3.75 2.10
CA THR A 468 31.61 -4.69 2.18
C THR A 468 31.90 -5.28 0.81
N ASP A 469 33.04 -5.98 0.70
CA ASP A 469 33.45 -6.64 -0.55
C ASP A 469 33.49 -5.70 -1.77
N GLN A 470 33.83 -4.42 -1.53
CA GLN A 470 33.95 -3.41 -2.57
C GLN A 470 34.95 -3.84 -3.64
N ASN A 471 34.60 -3.65 -4.92
CA ASN A 471 35.39 -3.98 -6.10
C ASN A 471 35.76 -5.48 -6.23
N LYS A 472 35.00 -6.37 -5.60
CA LYS A 472 35.12 -7.82 -5.81
C LYS A 472 34.09 -8.31 -6.84
N PRO A 473 34.43 -9.28 -7.72
CA PRO A 473 33.47 -9.81 -8.69
C PRO A 473 32.19 -10.34 -8.04
N MET A 474 31.04 -9.97 -8.60
CA MET A 474 29.73 -10.39 -8.08
C MET A 474 29.04 -11.31 -9.08
N ASN A 475 28.71 -12.53 -8.68
CA ASN A 475 27.98 -13.45 -9.54
C ASN A 475 26.47 -13.15 -9.47
N ILE A 476 26.01 -12.19 -10.28
CA ILE A 476 24.58 -11.84 -10.42
C ILE A 476 24.12 -12.26 -11.82
N THR A 477 23.22 -13.26 -11.88
CA THR A 477 22.67 -13.80 -13.12
C THR A 477 21.15 -13.73 -13.12
N ALA A 478 20.53 -13.74 -14.31
CA ALA A 478 19.08 -13.82 -14.42
C ALA A 478 18.55 -15.06 -13.67
N PRO A 479 17.35 -14.99 -13.08
CA PRO A 479 16.70 -16.18 -12.53
C PRO A 479 16.53 -17.26 -13.59
N GLY A 480 16.66 -18.53 -13.22
CA GLY A 480 16.52 -19.66 -14.17
C GLY A 480 15.13 -19.79 -14.79
N SER A 481 14.09 -19.26 -14.13
CA SER A 481 12.72 -19.21 -14.63
C SER A 481 12.03 -17.95 -14.11
N SER A 482 11.27 -17.26 -14.97
CA SER A 482 10.48 -16.09 -14.62
C SER A 482 9.19 -16.01 -15.44
N ILE A 483 8.14 -15.43 -14.85
CA ILE A 483 6.85 -15.17 -15.50
C ILE A 483 6.84 -13.70 -15.94
N PRO A 484 6.52 -13.37 -17.21
CA PRO A 484 6.36 -11.99 -17.63
C PRO A 484 5.26 -11.26 -16.82
N ALA A 485 5.51 -10.01 -16.42
CA ALA A 485 4.58 -9.24 -15.61
C ALA A 485 3.20 -9.08 -16.28
N GLU A 486 3.15 -9.05 -17.61
CA GLU A 486 1.93 -8.94 -18.39
C GLU A 486 1.02 -10.16 -18.19
N GLU A 487 1.59 -11.35 -18.06
CA GLU A 487 0.87 -12.59 -17.77
C GLU A 487 0.29 -12.55 -16.34
N VAL A 488 1.08 -12.06 -15.38
CA VAL A 488 0.63 -11.89 -13.99
C VAL A 488 -0.53 -10.90 -13.92
N ILE A 489 -0.39 -9.73 -14.54
CA ILE A 489 -1.43 -8.68 -14.58
C ILE A 489 -2.72 -9.24 -15.20
N SER A 490 -2.61 -9.89 -16.37
CA SER A 490 -3.76 -10.49 -17.05
C SER A 490 -4.47 -11.55 -16.18
N GLY A 491 -3.70 -12.41 -15.49
CA GLY A 491 -4.24 -13.41 -14.59
C GLY A 491 -4.99 -12.79 -13.40
N LEU A 492 -4.43 -11.76 -12.77
CA LEU A 492 -5.04 -11.07 -11.63
C LEU A 492 -6.37 -10.40 -12.02
N SER A 493 -6.42 -9.76 -13.19
CA SER A 493 -7.64 -9.10 -13.66
C SER A 493 -8.73 -10.11 -14.01
N GLY A 494 -8.38 -11.26 -14.58
CA GLY A 494 -9.29 -12.39 -14.76
C GLY A 494 -9.91 -12.87 -13.44
N ASP A 495 -9.10 -13.07 -12.41
CA ASP A 495 -9.53 -13.51 -11.08
C ASP A 495 -10.41 -12.46 -10.37
N ALA A 496 -10.04 -11.18 -10.47
CA ALA A 496 -10.82 -10.07 -9.90
C ALA A 496 -12.22 -9.99 -10.51
N LEU A 497 -12.34 -10.09 -11.85
CA LEU A 497 -13.64 -10.12 -12.53
C LEU A 497 -14.44 -11.38 -12.18
N GLY A 498 -13.77 -12.54 -12.06
CA GLY A 498 -14.39 -13.78 -11.59
C GLY A 498 -15.02 -13.63 -10.20
N ASN A 499 -14.26 -13.10 -9.25
CA ASN A 499 -14.70 -12.87 -7.89
C ASN A 499 -15.80 -11.81 -7.76
N ALA A 500 -15.76 -10.76 -8.59
CA ALA A 500 -16.84 -9.77 -8.63
C ALA A 500 -18.16 -10.39 -9.11
N ARG A 501 -18.10 -11.26 -10.12
CA ARG A 501 -19.28 -11.97 -10.64
C ARG A 501 -19.87 -12.94 -9.60
N THR A 502 -19.04 -13.71 -8.89
CA THR A 502 -19.53 -14.62 -7.84
C THR A 502 -20.17 -13.87 -6.68
N LYS A 503 -19.60 -12.73 -6.25
CA LYS A 503 -20.23 -11.86 -5.22
C LYS A 503 -21.55 -11.25 -5.69
N ALA A 504 -21.66 -10.85 -6.96
CA ALA A 504 -22.91 -10.35 -7.52
C ALA A 504 -24.00 -11.45 -7.54
N SER A 505 -23.64 -12.68 -7.89
CA SER A 505 -24.54 -13.84 -7.79
C SER A 505 -25.01 -14.09 -6.36
N ASP A 506 -24.12 -13.99 -5.36
CA ASP A 506 -24.48 -14.15 -3.95
C ASP A 506 -25.42 -13.06 -3.43
N ALA A 507 -25.19 -11.81 -3.85
CA ALA A 507 -26.11 -10.72 -3.55
C ALA A 507 -27.50 -10.98 -4.15
N ALA A 508 -27.57 -11.45 -5.41
CA ALA A 508 -28.83 -11.82 -6.06
C ALA A 508 -29.53 -12.99 -5.37
N ILE A 509 -28.79 -14.01 -4.89
CA ILE A 509 -29.33 -15.12 -4.09
C ILE A 509 -29.95 -14.58 -2.79
N LYS A 510 -29.23 -13.74 -2.05
CA LYS A 510 -29.69 -13.17 -0.77
C LYS A 510 -30.93 -12.28 -0.96
N ALA A 511 -30.96 -11.47 -2.03
CA ALA A 511 -32.10 -10.61 -2.35
C ALA A 511 -33.34 -11.44 -2.70
N ASN A 512 -33.21 -12.47 -3.54
CA ASN A 512 -34.33 -13.35 -3.90
C ASN A 512 -34.82 -14.22 -2.73
N LEU A 513 -33.92 -14.70 -1.86
CA LEU A 513 -34.35 -15.37 -0.63
C LEU A 513 -35.11 -14.41 0.28
N SER A 514 -34.65 -13.16 0.41
CA SER A 514 -35.35 -12.16 1.22
C SER A 514 -36.73 -11.79 0.67
N SER A 515 -36.91 -11.80 -0.66
CA SER A 515 -38.20 -11.50 -1.30
C SER A 515 -39.26 -12.59 -1.11
N ILE A 516 -38.86 -13.83 -0.76
CA ILE A 516 -39.80 -14.92 -0.42
C ILE A 516 -40.58 -14.59 0.85
N ARG A 517 -40.01 -13.83 1.80
CA ARG A 517 -40.65 -13.54 3.09
C ARG A 517 -42.01 -12.84 2.97
N PRO A 518 -42.12 -11.67 2.31
CA PRO A 518 -43.41 -11.00 2.17
C PRO A 518 -44.40 -11.81 1.32
N GLN A 519 -43.93 -12.53 0.31
CA GLN A 519 -44.80 -13.40 -0.51
C GLN A 519 -45.35 -14.56 0.30
N ALA A 520 -44.54 -15.10 1.23
CA ALA A 520 -44.97 -16.15 2.11
C ALA A 520 -46.04 -15.68 3.08
N GLU A 521 -45.91 -14.47 3.61
CA GLU A 521 -46.93 -13.90 4.50
C GLU A 521 -48.27 -13.73 3.77
N ILE A 522 -48.26 -13.15 2.57
CA ILE A 522 -49.46 -13.01 1.73
C ILE A 522 -50.09 -14.38 1.45
N PHE A 523 -49.27 -15.39 1.15
CA PHE A 523 -49.76 -16.75 0.93
C PHE A 523 -50.40 -17.32 2.19
N TYR A 524 -49.79 -17.15 3.36
CA TYR A 524 -50.27 -17.66 4.64
C TYR A 524 -51.68 -17.15 4.97
N ASP A 525 -51.87 -15.83 4.84
CA ASP A 525 -53.16 -15.16 5.07
C ASP A 525 -54.23 -15.64 4.09
N ALA A 526 -53.85 -15.80 2.82
CA ALA A 526 -54.75 -16.26 1.76
C ALA A 526 -55.14 -17.75 1.86
N HIS A 527 -54.43 -18.55 2.68
CA HIS A 527 -54.57 -20.01 2.71
C HIS A 527 -54.96 -20.57 4.09
N ASN A 528 -55.80 -19.82 4.82
CA ASN A 528 -56.33 -20.19 6.14
C ASN A 528 -55.22 -20.48 7.16
N ASP A 529 -54.30 -19.53 7.33
CA ASP A 529 -53.19 -19.62 8.28
C ASP A 529 -52.29 -20.83 8.01
N SER A 530 -51.95 -21.08 6.74
CA SER A 530 -51.12 -22.23 6.37
C SER A 530 -50.23 -22.02 5.15
N TYR A 531 -49.02 -22.58 5.23
CA TYR A 531 -48.07 -22.71 4.10
C TYR A 531 -48.30 -23.98 3.26
N GLY A 532 -49.40 -24.71 3.49
CA GLY A 532 -49.82 -25.88 2.75
C GLY A 532 -50.14 -27.10 3.64
N PRO A 533 -50.85 -28.12 3.11
CA PRO A 533 -51.44 -29.20 3.88
C PRO A 533 -50.52 -30.39 4.20
N ILE A 534 -49.27 -30.40 3.70
CA ILE A 534 -48.31 -31.50 3.91
C ILE A 534 -47.08 -30.98 4.66
N LEU A 535 -46.68 -31.68 5.72
CA LEU A 535 -45.35 -31.58 6.32
C LEU A 535 -44.30 -31.91 5.25
N TYR A 536 -43.67 -30.89 4.68
CA TYR A 536 -42.57 -31.10 3.75
C TYR A 536 -41.27 -31.20 4.53
N ALA A 537 -41.06 -32.39 5.07
CA ALA A 537 -39.74 -32.89 5.40
C ALA A 537 -39.17 -33.53 4.13
N ALA A 538 -38.85 -32.75 3.10
CA ALA A 538 -37.83 -33.29 2.20
C ALA A 538 -36.65 -33.66 3.10
N LYS A 539 -36.18 -34.90 3.03
CA LYS A 539 -34.76 -35.16 3.34
C LYS A 539 -33.99 -33.97 2.77
N ALA A 540 -33.35 -33.18 3.63
CA ALA A 540 -32.72 -31.91 3.29
C ALA A 540 -32.13 -31.98 1.88
N GLY A 541 -32.72 -31.22 0.95
CA GLY A 541 -32.63 -31.59 -0.45
C GLY A 541 -33.26 -30.58 -1.37
N GLN A 542 -34.50 -30.76 -1.83
CA GLN A 542 -34.98 -30.05 -3.02
C GLN A 542 -36.33 -29.39 -2.80
N CYS A 543 -36.49 -28.16 -3.31
CA CYS A 543 -37.79 -27.53 -3.42
C CYS A 543 -38.69 -28.29 -4.43
N PRO A 544 -40.02 -28.39 -4.21
CA PRO A 544 -40.90 -29.16 -5.08
C PRO A 544 -40.91 -28.62 -6.52
N LYS A 545 -40.53 -29.45 -7.50
CA LYS A 545 -40.49 -29.07 -8.92
C LYS A 545 -41.74 -29.50 -9.72
N ASN A 546 -42.36 -30.63 -9.37
CA ASN A 546 -43.44 -31.24 -10.15
C ASN A 546 -44.62 -31.64 -9.26
N GLY A 547 -45.67 -30.81 -9.23
CA GLY A 547 -46.82 -31.03 -8.37
C GLY A 547 -46.47 -30.80 -6.89
N GLY A 548 -47.42 -30.23 -6.17
CA GLY A 548 -47.23 -29.91 -4.76
C GLY A 548 -48.39 -29.08 -4.23
N THR A 549 -48.57 -29.13 -2.92
CA THR A 549 -49.60 -28.36 -2.21
C THR A 549 -48.99 -27.34 -1.24
N SER A 550 -47.66 -27.30 -1.12
CA SER A 550 -46.94 -26.31 -0.32
C SER A 550 -46.80 -24.96 -1.04
N ILE A 551 -46.53 -23.93 -0.24
CA ILE A 551 -46.17 -22.59 -0.67
C ILE A 551 -45.13 -22.55 -1.81
N PHE A 552 -44.06 -23.36 -1.72
CA PHE A 552 -42.97 -23.40 -2.70
C PHE A 552 -43.39 -23.86 -4.11
N TYR A 553 -44.57 -24.48 -4.24
CA TYR A 553 -45.11 -24.88 -5.54
C TYR A 553 -46.35 -24.07 -5.92
N LYS A 554 -47.21 -23.71 -4.97
CA LYS A 554 -48.48 -23.04 -5.28
C LYS A 554 -48.31 -21.55 -5.58
N ASP A 555 -47.37 -20.89 -4.94
CA ASP A 555 -47.11 -19.48 -5.17
C ASP A 555 -46.18 -19.25 -6.38
N SER A 556 -46.65 -18.50 -7.37
CA SER A 556 -45.87 -18.24 -8.58
C SER A 556 -44.69 -17.30 -8.36
N GLY A 557 -44.81 -16.33 -7.45
CA GLY A 557 -43.73 -15.40 -7.13
C GLY A 557 -42.56 -16.14 -6.48
N ILE A 558 -42.87 -17.04 -5.53
CA ILE A 558 -41.86 -17.83 -4.82
C ILE A 558 -41.19 -18.80 -5.78
N ARG A 559 -41.94 -19.43 -6.70
CA ARG A 559 -41.34 -20.27 -7.75
C ARG A 559 -40.38 -19.48 -8.67
N ASN A 560 -40.73 -18.26 -9.03
CA ASN A 560 -39.86 -17.41 -9.84
C ASN A 560 -38.59 -17.06 -9.06
N ALA A 561 -38.70 -16.65 -7.80
CA ALA A 561 -37.56 -16.39 -6.93
C ALA A 561 -36.65 -17.63 -6.78
N LEU A 562 -37.23 -18.82 -6.57
CA LEU A 562 -36.48 -20.08 -6.51
C LEU A 562 -35.77 -20.42 -7.83
N THR A 563 -36.39 -20.11 -8.97
CA THR A 563 -35.78 -20.30 -10.29
C THR A 563 -34.58 -19.38 -10.48
N ASP A 564 -34.71 -18.11 -10.10
CA ASP A 564 -33.63 -17.13 -10.18
C ASP A 564 -32.50 -17.44 -9.19
N ILE A 565 -32.82 -17.91 -7.99
CA ILE A 565 -31.82 -18.41 -7.03
C ILE A 565 -31.05 -19.59 -7.64
N MET A 566 -31.74 -20.55 -8.28
CA MET A 566 -31.10 -21.73 -8.88
C MET A 566 -30.23 -21.35 -10.08
N LYS A 567 -30.58 -20.29 -10.82
CA LYS A 567 -29.74 -19.75 -11.88
C LYS A 567 -28.48 -19.11 -11.30
N ASN A 568 -28.63 -18.27 -10.28
CA ASN A 568 -27.53 -17.53 -9.68
C ASN A 568 -26.61 -18.40 -8.82
N ASN A 569 -27.09 -19.52 -8.27
CA ASN A 569 -26.28 -20.42 -7.46
C ASN A 569 -25.51 -21.47 -8.29
N GLY A 570 -25.51 -21.37 -9.63
CA GLY A 570 -24.85 -22.31 -10.53
C GLY A 570 -25.56 -23.65 -10.68
N GLY A 571 -26.88 -23.70 -10.49
CA GLY A 571 -27.67 -24.93 -10.54
C GLY A 571 -27.54 -25.81 -9.30
N LYS A 572 -26.91 -25.30 -8.23
CA LYS A 572 -26.80 -25.99 -6.95
C LYS A 572 -28.20 -26.18 -6.34
N THR A 573 -28.32 -27.22 -5.54
CA THR A 573 -29.60 -27.65 -4.98
C THR A 573 -30.09 -26.68 -3.88
N ILE A 574 -31.31 -26.16 -4.03
CA ILE A 574 -31.98 -25.31 -3.04
C ILE A 574 -32.79 -26.19 -2.09
N THR A 575 -32.62 -25.99 -0.78
CA THR A 575 -33.36 -26.71 0.26
C THR A 575 -34.59 -25.92 0.69
N CYS A 576 -35.75 -26.56 0.68
CA CYS A 576 -37.02 -26.02 1.16
C CYS A 576 -37.63 -26.95 2.22
N ALA A 577 -38.23 -26.38 3.26
CA ALA A 577 -38.92 -27.12 4.33
C ALA A 577 -40.23 -26.42 4.74
N THR A 578 -41.27 -27.20 5.02
CA THR A 578 -42.49 -26.71 5.70
C THR A 578 -42.80 -27.57 6.92
N GLY A 579 -43.16 -26.92 8.03
CA GLY A 579 -43.36 -27.55 9.34
C GLY A 579 -44.62 -27.09 10.05
N ARG A 580 -45.03 -27.78 11.12
CA ARG A 580 -46.10 -27.39 12.06
C ARG A 580 -45.57 -26.43 13.13
N SER A 581 -46.46 -25.69 13.80
CA SER A 581 -46.09 -24.87 14.95
C SER A 581 -45.80 -25.71 16.19
N SER A 582 -44.84 -25.26 17.02
CA SER A 582 -44.50 -25.88 18.29
C SER A 582 -45.63 -25.70 19.29
N GLY A 583 -46.39 -26.76 19.59
CA GLY A 583 -47.32 -26.80 20.73
C GLY A 583 -48.78 -27.17 20.42
N LYS A 584 -49.18 -27.34 19.16
CA LYS A 584 -50.54 -27.87 18.84
C LYS A 584 -50.45 -29.34 18.46
N SER A 585 -50.89 -30.21 19.38
CA SER A 585 -51.12 -31.63 19.07
C SER A 585 -52.18 -31.73 17.96
N SER A 586 -51.93 -32.63 17.03
CA SER A 586 -52.67 -32.82 15.79
C SER A 586 -54.04 -33.46 16.00
N GLN A 587 -54.97 -32.73 16.63
CA GLN A 587 -56.36 -33.14 16.74
C GLN A 587 -57.25 -31.92 16.46
N GLY A 588 -57.69 -31.77 15.21
CA GLY A 588 -58.79 -30.85 14.89
C GLY A 588 -58.91 -30.35 13.44
N LYS A 589 -57.82 -30.08 12.73
CA LYS A 589 -57.84 -29.73 11.30
C LYS A 589 -56.61 -30.32 10.61
N GLY A 590 -56.82 -31.14 9.58
CA GLY A 590 -55.79 -31.99 8.99
C GLY A 590 -54.53 -31.24 8.53
N GLY A 591 -53.36 -31.72 8.94
CA GLY A 591 -52.11 -31.62 8.18
C GLY A 591 -51.43 -30.25 7.97
N ALA A 592 -52.10 -29.12 8.20
CA ALA A 592 -51.64 -27.77 7.85
C ALA A 592 -50.28 -27.40 8.46
N THR A 593 -49.38 -26.88 7.62
CA THR A 593 -48.07 -26.35 8.02
C THR A 593 -48.15 -24.87 8.36
N GLN A 594 -47.44 -24.46 9.41
CA GLN A 594 -47.41 -23.11 10.00
C GLN A 594 -46.00 -22.52 10.09
N SER A 595 -45.01 -23.21 9.53
CA SER A 595 -43.64 -22.70 9.42
C SER A 595 -43.06 -23.08 8.06
N TYR A 596 -42.15 -22.27 7.54
CA TYR A 596 -41.34 -22.58 6.37
C TYR A 596 -39.89 -22.17 6.60
N ALA A 597 -38.98 -22.83 5.89
CA ALA A 597 -37.59 -22.39 5.76
C ALA A 597 -37.09 -22.70 4.35
N VAL A 598 -36.25 -21.83 3.80
CA VAL A 598 -35.60 -22.02 2.51
C VAL A 598 -34.15 -21.56 2.56
N SER A 599 -33.24 -22.34 1.99
CA SER A 599 -31.83 -22.00 1.91
C SER A 599 -31.20 -22.38 0.58
N SER A 600 -30.26 -21.55 0.12
CA SER A 600 -29.44 -21.82 -1.06
C SER A 600 -27.95 -21.77 -0.72
N PRO A 601 -27.13 -22.66 -1.29
CA PRO A 601 -25.68 -22.49 -1.30
C PRO A 601 -25.28 -21.15 -1.92
N LEU A 602 -24.23 -20.55 -1.36
CA LEU A 602 -23.55 -19.41 -1.95
C LEU A 602 -22.47 -19.90 -2.94
N VAL A 603 -22.04 -19.00 -3.80
CA VAL A 603 -21.08 -19.24 -4.89
C VAL A 603 -19.70 -18.77 -4.50
N ALA A 604 -19.56 -17.64 -3.79
CA ALA A 604 -18.26 -17.09 -3.44
C ALA A 604 -17.53 -17.89 -2.34
N GLU A 605 -18.27 -18.54 -1.46
CA GLU A 605 -17.72 -19.37 -0.37
C GLU A 605 -18.29 -20.79 -0.45
N GLU A 606 -17.43 -21.76 -0.77
CA GLU A 606 -17.85 -23.15 -0.84
C GLU A 606 -18.26 -23.66 0.56
N GLY A 607 -19.34 -24.44 0.60
CA GLY A 607 -19.88 -24.99 1.85
C GLY A 607 -20.77 -24.03 2.65
N THR A 608 -20.85 -22.75 2.29
CA THR A 608 -21.76 -21.80 2.95
C THR A 608 -23.12 -21.73 2.23
N SER A 609 -24.17 -21.46 2.99
CA SER A 609 -25.55 -21.28 2.52
C SER A 609 -26.19 -20.09 3.21
N TYR A 610 -27.14 -19.45 2.55
CA TYR A 610 -27.98 -18.42 3.14
C TYR A 610 -29.40 -18.94 3.29
N CYS A 611 -30.03 -18.65 4.43
CA CYS A 611 -31.32 -19.19 4.81
C CYS A 611 -32.27 -18.09 5.29
N VAL A 612 -33.55 -18.23 4.92
CA VAL A 612 -34.67 -17.46 5.49
C VAL A 612 -35.79 -18.37 5.97
N ASP A 613 -36.51 -17.95 7.01
CA ASP A 613 -37.65 -18.71 7.55
C ASP A 613 -38.83 -17.85 7.99
N SER A 614 -39.92 -18.51 8.37
CA SER A 614 -41.17 -17.89 8.83
C SER A 614 -41.07 -17.14 10.17
N SER A 615 -39.96 -17.28 10.92
CA SER A 615 -39.73 -16.47 12.12
C SER A 615 -39.10 -15.10 11.80
N GLY A 616 -38.76 -14.87 10.53
CA GLY A 616 -38.04 -13.69 10.07
C GLY A 616 -36.53 -13.84 10.15
N ALA A 617 -36.01 -15.03 10.42
CA ALA A 617 -34.57 -15.27 10.42
C ALA A 617 -34.00 -15.02 9.01
N THR A 618 -32.85 -14.35 8.95
CA THR A 618 -32.07 -14.13 7.73
C THR A 618 -30.60 -14.30 8.09
N MET A 619 -30.01 -15.44 7.74
CA MET A 619 -28.69 -15.81 8.25
C MET A 619 -27.93 -16.75 7.33
N GLN A 620 -26.61 -16.82 7.51
CA GLN A 620 -25.84 -17.95 7.00
C GLN A 620 -26.24 -19.22 7.74
N GLY A 621 -26.75 -20.20 7.01
CA GLY A 621 -27.42 -21.34 7.59
C GLY A 621 -28.09 -22.23 6.56
N VAL A 622 -28.66 -23.33 7.04
CA VAL A 622 -29.40 -24.29 6.21
C VAL A 622 -30.84 -24.39 6.71
N ALA A 623 -31.78 -24.48 5.77
CA ALA A 623 -33.17 -24.78 6.08
C ALA A 623 -33.29 -26.24 6.52
N THR A 624 -33.94 -26.46 7.66
CA THR A 624 -34.16 -27.80 8.21
C THR A 624 -35.48 -27.89 8.97
N LEU A 625 -35.84 -29.10 9.39
CA LEU A 625 -36.89 -29.32 10.38
C LEU A 625 -36.26 -29.62 11.75
N GLN A 626 -36.51 -28.74 12.71
CA GLN A 626 -36.18 -28.99 14.11
C GLN A 626 -37.44 -29.53 14.80
N GLY A 627 -37.48 -30.85 14.98
CA GLY A 627 -38.71 -31.56 15.36
C GLY A 627 -39.72 -31.50 14.21
N SER A 628 -40.84 -30.79 14.41
CA SER A 628 -41.85 -30.57 13.36
C SER A 628 -41.86 -29.14 12.81
N VAL A 629 -40.97 -28.25 13.25
CA VAL A 629 -40.95 -26.83 12.86
C VAL A 629 -39.86 -26.60 11.82
N ALA A 630 -40.19 -25.94 10.70
CA ALA A 630 -39.20 -25.52 9.71
C ALA A 630 -38.49 -24.25 10.18
N LYS A 631 -37.15 -24.27 10.22
CA LYS A 631 -36.32 -23.15 10.67
C LYS A 631 -34.97 -23.12 9.96
N CYS A 632 -34.36 -21.95 9.97
CA CYS A 632 -32.94 -21.80 9.67
C CYS A 632 -32.09 -22.20 10.86
N ILE A 633 -31.05 -23.01 10.62
CA ILE A 633 -30.02 -23.31 11.60
C ILE A 633 -28.66 -22.80 11.11
N PRO A 634 -27.82 -22.23 11.98
CA PRO A 634 -26.47 -21.86 11.61
C PRO A 634 -25.68 -23.09 11.15
N GLN A 635 -24.89 -22.93 10.09
CA GLN A 635 -23.95 -23.96 9.68
C GLN A 635 -22.78 -24.00 10.67
N LYS A 636 -22.41 -25.19 11.14
CA LYS A 636 -21.12 -25.35 11.82
C LYS A 636 -20.02 -25.13 10.78
N VAL A 637 -19.29 -24.03 10.89
CA VAL A 637 -18.05 -23.83 10.14
C VAL A 637 -17.09 -24.94 10.59
N VAL A 638 -16.80 -25.89 9.72
CA VAL A 638 -15.69 -26.82 9.95
C VAL A 638 -14.43 -26.00 9.68
N SER A 639 -13.72 -25.62 10.74
CA SER A 639 -12.41 -24.98 10.61
C SER A 639 -11.54 -25.87 9.70
N PRO A 640 -10.84 -25.32 8.68
CA PRO A 640 -9.83 -26.10 7.99
C PRO A 640 -8.84 -26.63 9.03
N PRO A 641 -8.36 -27.88 8.91
CA PRO A 641 -7.36 -28.40 9.82
C PRO A 641 -6.18 -27.44 9.83
N ALA A 642 -5.73 -27.05 11.02
CA ALA A 642 -4.55 -26.21 11.19
C ALA A 642 -3.40 -26.83 10.38
N LEU A 643 -2.83 -26.05 9.45
CA LEU A 643 -1.62 -26.45 8.77
C LEU A 643 -0.55 -26.70 9.86
N PRO A 644 0.14 -27.85 9.84
CA PRO A 644 1.23 -28.07 10.76
C PRO A 644 2.29 -26.99 10.53
N PHE A 645 2.59 -26.24 11.58
CA PHE A 645 3.67 -25.26 11.65
C PHE A 645 5.03 -25.90 11.42
#